data_AF-A0A552EYA9-F1
#
_entry.id   AF-A0A552EYA9-F1
#
_cell.length_a   1.000
_cell.length_b   1.000
_cell.length_c   1.000
_cell.angle_alpha   90.00
_cell.angle_beta   90.00
_cell.angle_gamma   90.00
#
_symmetry.space_group_name_H-M   'P 1'
#
loop_
_entity.id
_entity.type
_entity.pdbx_description
1 polymer ?
#
loop_
_entity_poly.entity_id
_entity_poly.type
_entity_poly.pdbx_seq_one_letter_code
_entity_poly.pdbx_strand_id
1 'polypeptide(L)'
;MLTRVPEEIRQAEKAIDFEEYASQEPLKFQFYYGDNNQAEIINTIYLEDGNESLTLYLEVFNDSEQDVIFKAPSSVAAKLATVQAGGAQAASEKKCHFQLRWEKDLGLKPSEIEIDDKSGQWQVNYDEESRFFSMYFLHRSGLTLKPNEKIQIGFSKLTANNRTVKSSNVELLYGGIGLISTGTVNELIEGQLSSKNAVSVINYPSKTQIPLQFRVLGSNAILNDGTTQNTLKLKVLNSPLSNNTRPILLLNQSSKFIVSFEQGDYPDALVATDSQLQAVDVDIDPTDTNSWTKHSTNNTSQWSFTPKPNLKQLTAGQGIELTISRLVTSSASGLACIYIDYQNIGSYPDGRLVIPIEKTPLLYRGSQVGIGTSNPERKLQVVGDLILGKDEKNKKFIFHSRTDGGGDFLQITHDKDDNNWDWDQGITLKRGGNVGIGTKNPQAKLHVNGNAVINDKVGIGTTNPTAKLHVNDGDAVISGKVGIGTTTPAAKLHVDGGDAVIGGKVAIRTTNPQIDLAIGDNDTGLKQQGDGELAICTNNIERVRFDKNGNVGIGYTDNSHRLTIYSANNEKTLRLIGPNGFGVGAQLNFGDGNEVYLTENQDKKLLIHADTQINLDSPSVGIGTTNPQAKLHVNGGNAVISGNVGIGTTTPKIHLAIGDDDTGLQQQGDGVLAIYTNNTERVRVNASGNVGIGTNDPKAKLHVTGRIRLDDVPVWDGSAAYDVTWGHGVGDDRYNVICREGSSERYKQNIMPLEDDFQKILSLEPKAYQMKEGHGNKDKWQFGYIAEELDQLGLKSLVVYDQSGRPDGIQYKKMCIYLNEVLKHQQNYLERLENKVNELNQKLTAGQ
;
A
#
# COMPACT_ATOMS: atom_id res chain seq x y z
N MET A 1 -9.86 52.89 -42.36
CA MET A 1 -10.98 53.10 -43.29
C MET A 1 -11.53 54.49 -43.05
N LEU A 2 -11.97 55.20 -44.09
CA LEU A 2 -12.66 56.49 -43.94
C LEU A 2 -14.16 56.23 -43.76
N THR A 3 -14.71 56.54 -42.60
CA THR A 3 -16.15 56.63 -42.37
C THR A 3 -16.58 58.09 -42.33
N ARG A 4 -17.75 58.37 -42.92
CA ARG A 4 -18.35 59.71 -42.99
C ARG A 4 -18.55 60.30 -41.59
N VAL A 5 -18.39 61.61 -41.46
CA VAL A 5 -18.98 62.38 -40.36
C VAL A 5 -20.51 62.22 -40.43
N PRO A 6 -21.22 61.94 -39.32
CA PRO A 6 -22.68 61.85 -39.31
C PRO A 6 -23.34 63.17 -39.71
N GLU A 7 -24.46 63.09 -40.45
CA GLU A 7 -25.24 64.26 -40.91
C GLU A 7 -25.80 65.08 -39.72
N GLU A 8 -25.94 64.45 -38.55
CA GLU A 8 -26.41 65.03 -37.28
C GLU A 8 -25.55 66.22 -36.79
N ILE A 9 -24.23 66.21 -37.06
CA ILE A 9 -23.35 67.34 -36.69
C ILE A 9 -23.53 68.52 -37.67
N ARG A 10 -23.99 68.26 -38.90
CA ARG A 10 -24.12 69.27 -39.96
C ARG A 10 -25.33 70.20 -39.78
N GLN A 11 -26.21 69.94 -38.81
CA GLN A 11 -27.37 70.77 -38.50
C GLN A 11 -27.15 71.75 -37.34
N ALA A 12 -26.00 71.70 -36.65
CA ALA A 12 -25.75 72.53 -35.46
C ALA A 12 -25.27 73.97 -35.74
N GLU A 13 -25.00 74.34 -36.99
CA GLU A 13 -24.43 75.66 -37.36
C GLU A 13 -25.40 76.59 -38.13
N LYS A 14 -26.72 76.36 -38.05
CA LYS A 14 -27.72 77.30 -38.60
C LYS A 14 -28.97 77.45 -37.73
N ALA A 15 -28.94 78.43 -36.84
CA ALA A 15 -30.04 79.38 -36.58
C ALA A 15 -29.62 80.35 -35.45
N ILE A 16 -29.00 81.47 -35.80
CA ILE A 16 -29.14 82.69 -34.99
C ILE A 16 -30.11 83.55 -35.77
N ASP A 17 -31.35 83.57 -35.29
CA ASP A 17 -32.44 84.35 -35.86
C ASP A 17 -32.39 85.79 -35.30
N PHE A 18 -32.49 86.76 -36.20
CA PHE A 18 -32.45 88.20 -35.91
C PHE A 18 -33.48 88.96 -36.76
N GLU A 19 -34.69 88.42 -36.90
CA GLU A 19 -35.86 89.19 -37.36
C GLU A 19 -36.31 90.21 -36.30
N GLU A 20 -35.64 91.38 -36.23
CA GLU A 20 -36.26 92.70 -36.01
C GLU A 20 -35.23 93.85 -36.07
N TYR A 21 -34.60 94.05 -37.22
CA TYR A 21 -34.08 95.38 -37.62
C TYR A 21 -34.21 95.52 -39.13
N ALA A 22 -35.30 96.14 -39.58
CA ALA A 22 -35.37 96.66 -40.95
C ALA A 22 -34.28 97.74 -41.08
N SER A 23 -33.16 97.41 -41.75
CA SER A 23 -32.09 98.36 -41.99
C SER A 23 -32.63 99.53 -42.81
N GLN A 24 -32.81 100.70 -42.20
CA GLN A 24 -33.15 101.95 -42.88
C GLN A 24 -31.95 102.50 -43.67
N GLU A 25 -31.27 101.62 -44.40
CA GLU A 25 -30.11 101.88 -45.23
C GLU A 25 -30.55 101.80 -46.69
N PRO A 26 -30.95 102.92 -47.32
CA PRO A 26 -31.47 102.89 -48.67
C PRO A 26 -30.41 102.53 -49.72
N LEU A 27 -29.12 102.67 -49.42
CA LEU A 27 -28.03 102.18 -50.28
C LEU A 27 -27.32 100.98 -49.64
N LYS A 28 -27.23 99.91 -50.43
CA LYS A 28 -26.37 98.74 -50.18
C LYS A 28 -25.36 98.59 -51.31
N PHE A 29 -24.40 97.68 -51.13
CA PHE A 29 -23.39 97.41 -52.15
C PHE A 29 -23.02 95.93 -52.23
N GLN A 30 -22.30 95.55 -53.28
CA GLN A 30 -21.63 94.26 -53.41
C GLN A 30 -20.41 94.39 -54.34
N PHE A 31 -19.44 93.49 -54.20
CA PHE A 31 -18.34 93.33 -55.15
C PHE A 31 -18.50 92.05 -55.96
N TYR A 32 -18.17 92.07 -57.25
CA TYR A 32 -18.15 90.87 -58.08
C TYR A 32 -17.16 90.93 -59.26
N TYR A 33 -16.86 89.76 -59.81
CA TYR A 33 -16.23 89.60 -61.12
C TYR A 33 -17.25 89.06 -62.14
N GLY A 34 -17.23 89.59 -63.37
CA GLY A 34 -18.09 89.17 -64.48
C GLY A 34 -18.51 90.33 -65.40
N ASP A 35 -18.95 90.03 -66.61
CA ASP A 35 -19.52 91.02 -67.55
C ASP A 35 -21.05 91.14 -67.40
N ASN A 36 -21.56 92.36 -67.59
CA ASN A 36 -22.97 92.79 -67.59
C ASN A 36 -24.02 91.70 -67.27
N ASN A 37 -24.40 91.60 -65.98
CA ASN A 37 -25.48 90.80 -65.40
C ASN A 37 -25.23 89.28 -65.16
N GLN A 38 -24.00 88.77 -65.22
CA GLN A 38 -23.66 87.49 -64.56
C GLN A 38 -22.46 87.64 -63.61
N ALA A 39 -22.71 87.50 -62.31
CA ALA A 39 -21.68 87.54 -61.27
C ALA A 39 -21.22 86.11 -60.92
N GLU A 40 -19.96 85.78 -61.20
CA GLU A 40 -19.40 84.44 -60.97
C GLU A 40 -18.82 84.28 -59.55
N ILE A 41 -18.21 85.35 -59.05
CA ILE A 41 -17.56 85.41 -57.74
C ILE A 41 -18.03 86.69 -57.06
N ILE A 42 -18.65 86.58 -55.88
CA ILE A 42 -19.23 87.70 -55.12
C ILE A 42 -18.47 87.87 -53.80
N ASN A 43 -18.25 89.13 -53.39
CA ASN A 43 -17.62 89.53 -52.13
C ASN A 43 -16.29 88.80 -51.83
N THR A 44 -15.54 88.48 -52.89
CA THR A 44 -14.22 87.85 -52.81
C THR A 44 -13.32 88.57 -53.80
N ILE A 45 -12.13 88.95 -53.37
CA ILE A 45 -11.04 89.47 -54.21
C ILE A 45 -10.16 88.29 -54.59
N TYR A 46 -10.08 88.02 -55.88
CA TYR A 46 -9.22 87.00 -56.44
C TYR A 46 -7.91 87.63 -56.88
N LEU A 47 -6.78 87.12 -56.35
CA LEU A 47 -5.45 87.54 -56.75
C LEU A 47 -4.78 86.40 -57.51
N GLU A 48 -4.91 86.42 -58.84
CA GLU A 48 -4.27 85.45 -59.71
C GLU A 48 -2.76 85.72 -59.81
N ASP A 49 -1.98 84.64 -59.86
CA ASP A 49 -0.53 84.69 -59.97
C ASP A 49 -0.07 84.85 -61.45
N GLY A 50 -0.62 85.83 -62.19
CA GLY A 50 -0.12 86.19 -63.53
C GLY A 50 -1.03 87.01 -64.46
N ASN A 51 -0.56 88.21 -64.83
CA ASN A 51 -0.70 88.92 -66.13
C ASN A 51 -2.06 89.20 -66.83
N GLU A 52 -3.22 88.72 -66.39
CA GLU A 52 -4.52 89.27 -66.88
C GLU A 52 -5.26 90.03 -65.78
N SER A 53 -5.60 91.30 -66.04
CA SER A 53 -6.23 92.18 -65.05
C SER A 53 -7.75 92.03 -65.09
N LEU A 54 -8.28 91.09 -64.31
CA LEU A 54 -9.71 91.03 -63.99
C LEU A 54 -10.17 92.31 -63.27
N THR A 55 -11.12 93.03 -63.87
CA THR A 55 -11.78 94.18 -63.23
C THR A 55 -12.78 93.70 -62.19
N LEU A 56 -12.59 94.10 -60.94
CA LEU A 56 -13.55 93.90 -59.86
C LEU A 56 -14.60 95.00 -59.96
N TYR A 57 -15.87 94.66 -60.13
CA TYR A 57 -16.95 95.64 -60.15
C TYR A 57 -17.57 95.79 -58.75
N LEU A 58 -17.74 97.04 -58.33
CA LEU A 58 -18.66 97.42 -57.27
C LEU A 58 -20.00 97.77 -57.88
N GLU A 59 -21.05 97.18 -57.33
CA GLU A 59 -22.41 97.71 -57.46
C GLU A 59 -22.81 98.40 -56.16
N VAL A 60 -23.29 99.64 -56.27
CA VAL A 60 -24.01 100.35 -55.19
C VAL A 60 -25.44 100.54 -55.68
N PHE A 61 -26.41 100.00 -54.96
CA PHE A 61 -27.80 99.93 -55.42
C PHE A 61 -28.77 100.44 -54.37
N ASN A 62 -29.90 100.97 -54.86
CA ASN A 62 -31.00 101.41 -54.00
C ASN A 62 -31.86 100.22 -53.60
N ASP A 63 -31.78 99.83 -52.33
CA ASP A 63 -32.51 98.72 -51.71
C ASP A 63 -33.77 99.19 -50.96
N SER A 64 -34.15 100.46 -51.13
CA SER A 64 -35.37 101.04 -50.55
C SER A 64 -36.49 101.23 -51.57
N GLU A 65 -37.72 101.39 -51.07
CA GLU A 65 -38.91 101.69 -51.88
C GLU A 65 -39.00 103.16 -52.35
N GLN A 66 -38.05 104.01 -51.99
CA GLN A 66 -38.03 105.44 -52.34
C GLN A 66 -36.85 105.79 -53.27
N ASP A 67 -36.99 106.84 -54.08
CA ASP A 67 -35.90 107.38 -54.90
C ASP A 67 -34.76 107.92 -54.01
N VAL A 68 -33.51 107.52 -54.27
CA VAL A 68 -32.31 108.09 -53.63
C VAL A 68 -31.69 109.13 -54.56
N ILE A 69 -31.65 110.39 -54.11
CA ILE A 69 -31.26 111.53 -54.92
C ILE A 69 -29.90 112.07 -54.46
N PHE A 70 -28.91 111.95 -55.34
CA PHE A 70 -27.57 112.53 -55.24
C PHE A 70 -27.59 113.95 -55.81
N LYS A 71 -27.32 114.95 -54.97
CA LYS A 71 -27.41 116.37 -55.35
C LYS A 71 -26.18 116.82 -56.12
N ALA A 72 -26.38 117.62 -57.17
CA ALA A 72 -25.28 118.13 -57.97
C ALA A 72 -24.31 118.99 -57.13
N PRO A 73 -23.00 118.67 -57.07
CA PRO A 73 -22.02 119.52 -56.40
C PRO A 73 -21.77 120.79 -57.22
N SER A 74 -21.66 121.93 -56.55
CA SER A 74 -21.57 123.27 -57.18
C SER A 74 -20.21 123.62 -57.80
N SER A 75 -19.40 122.62 -58.20
CA SER A 75 -18.08 122.81 -58.85
C SER A 75 -17.58 121.51 -59.50
N VAL A 76 -16.81 121.63 -60.59
CA VAL A 76 -16.31 120.49 -61.40
C VAL A 76 -14.77 120.50 -61.48
N ALA A 77 -14.10 119.41 -61.11
CA ALA A 77 -12.67 119.15 -61.30
C ALA A 77 -12.38 117.62 -61.43
N ALA A 78 -11.12 117.20 -61.67
CA ALA A 78 -10.81 115.88 -62.24
C ALA A 78 -9.80 114.99 -61.47
N LYS A 79 -10.04 113.66 -61.59
CA LYS A 79 -9.19 112.45 -61.39
C LYS A 79 -8.52 112.20 -60.01
N LEU A 80 -8.17 110.92 -59.79
CA LEU A 80 -7.62 110.37 -58.52
C LEU A 80 -6.34 111.06 -58.06
N ALA A 81 -6.35 111.46 -56.79
CA ALA A 81 -5.20 111.76 -55.95
C ALA A 81 -5.61 111.59 -54.47
N THR A 82 -4.67 111.69 -53.52
CA THR A 82 -5.01 111.78 -52.09
C THR A 82 -5.86 113.03 -51.81
N VAL A 83 -6.66 113.04 -50.73
CA VAL A 83 -7.49 114.22 -50.41
C VAL A 83 -6.61 115.46 -50.18
N GLN A 84 -5.43 115.29 -49.57
CA GLN A 84 -4.42 116.35 -49.44
C GLN A 84 -3.96 116.97 -50.78
N ALA A 85 -3.88 116.18 -51.85
CA ALA A 85 -3.43 116.66 -53.16
C ALA A 85 -4.54 117.36 -53.98
N GLY A 86 -5.82 117.05 -53.71
CA GLY A 86 -6.97 117.67 -54.41
C GLY A 86 -7.55 118.93 -53.74
N GLY A 87 -7.14 119.24 -52.51
CA GLY A 87 -7.54 120.45 -51.78
C GLY A 87 -9.06 120.56 -51.54
N ALA A 88 -9.57 121.79 -51.39
CA ALA A 88 -10.99 122.06 -51.10
C ALA A 88 -11.98 121.63 -52.21
N GLN A 89 -11.49 121.10 -53.33
CA GLN A 89 -12.28 120.59 -54.45
C GLN A 89 -12.22 119.05 -54.59
N ALA A 90 -11.46 118.35 -53.75
CA ALA A 90 -11.42 116.89 -53.70
C ALA A 90 -12.78 116.28 -53.27
N ALA A 91 -13.06 115.07 -53.72
CA ALA A 91 -13.98 114.20 -53.00
C ALA A 91 -13.37 113.88 -51.63
N SER A 92 -14.16 113.95 -50.57
CA SER A 92 -13.68 113.76 -49.19
C SER A 92 -14.83 113.38 -48.27
N GLU A 93 -14.55 112.99 -47.03
CA GLU A 93 -15.55 112.66 -45.99
C GLU A 93 -16.67 113.72 -45.87
N LYS A 94 -16.33 115.00 -46.08
CA LYS A 94 -17.27 116.13 -45.99
C LYS A 94 -17.85 116.57 -47.33
N LYS A 95 -17.47 115.91 -48.43
CA LYS A 95 -17.84 116.25 -49.81
C LYS A 95 -17.79 115.02 -50.72
N CYS A 96 -18.63 114.04 -50.45
CA CYS A 96 -18.89 112.87 -51.31
C CYS A 96 -20.38 112.54 -51.33
N HIS A 97 -20.82 111.65 -52.20
CA HIS A 97 -22.12 110.99 -52.04
C HIS A 97 -21.95 109.78 -51.12
N PHE A 98 -20.99 108.91 -51.42
CA PHE A 98 -20.66 107.77 -50.57
C PHE A 98 -19.15 107.56 -50.43
N GLN A 99 -18.76 106.84 -49.40
CA GLN A 99 -17.40 106.45 -49.05
C GLN A 99 -17.34 104.93 -48.90
N LEU A 100 -16.33 104.28 -49.47
CA LEU A 100 -15.97 102.90 -49.15
C LEU A 100 -14.80 102.89 -48.17
N ARG A 101 -14.98 102.30 -47.00
CA ARG A 101 -13.96 102.14 -45.96
C ARG A 101 -13.56 100.68 -45.83
N TRP A 102 -12.26 100.41 -45.88
CA TRP A 102 -11.65 99.08 -45.91
C TRP A 102 -10.66 98.91 -44.77
N GLU A 103 -10.62 97.76 -44.10
CA GLU A 103 -9.53 97.46 -43.14
C GLU A 103 -8.20 97.16 -43.85
N LYS A 104 -7.09 97.68 -43.30
CA LYS A 104 -5.74 97.47 -43.85
C LYS A 104 -5.27 96.02 -43.75
N ASP A 105 -5.91 95.18 -42.94
CA ASP A 105 -5.54 93.76 -42.79
C ASP A 105 -5.77 92.93 -44.07
N LEU A 106 -6.64 93.38 -44.99
CA LEU A 106 -6.77 92.80 -46.34
C LEU A 106 -5.51 93.01 -47.21
N GLY A 107 -4.62 93.92 -46.82
CA GLY A 107 -3.32 94.13 -47.46
C GLY A 107 -3.36 94.90 -48.78
N LEU A 108 -4.52 95.42 -49.19
CA LEU A 108 -4.73 96.21 -50.41
C LEU A 108 -3.97 97.55 -50.37
N LYS A 109 -3.56 98.04 -51.56
CA LYS A 109 -2.91 99.36 -51.72
C LYS A 109 -3.77 100.32 -52.55
N PRO A 110 -4.39 101.36 -51.97
CA PRO A 110 -5.27 102.26 -52.73
C PRO A 110 -4.55 103.08 -53.81
N SER A 111 -3.23 103.29 -53.69
CA SER A 111 -2.41 103.99 -54.69
C SER A 111 -2.15 103.21 -55.98
N GLU A 112 -2.35 101.88 -55.98
CA GLU A 112 -2.19 101.02 -57.16
C GLU A 112 -3.52 100.74 -57.88
N ILE A 113 -4.66 101.10 -57.27
CA ILE A 113 -6.01 100.87 -57.78
C ILE A 113 -6.39 101.91 -58.85
N GLU A 114 -6.75 101.44 -60.04
CA GLU A 114 -7.30 102.27 -61.12
C GLU A 114 -8.82 102.11 -61.24
N ILE A 115 -9.56 103.22 -61.16
CA ILE A 115 -11.01 103.25 -61.34
C ILE A 115 -11.37 103.29 -62.82
N ASP A 116 -12.07 102.26 -63.29
CA ASP A 116 -12.74 102.22 -64.58
C ASP A 116 -14.19 102.71 -64.43
N ASP A 117 -14.35 104.03 -64.52
CA ASP A 117 -15.63 104.68 -64.78
C ASP A 117 -15.74 104.97 -66.28
N LYS A 118 -16.44 104.08 -67.00
CA LYS A 118 -16.67 104.13 -68.45
C LYS A 118 -17.41 105.41 -68.92
N SER A 119 -17.89 106.25 -67.99
CA SER A 119 -18.66 107.47 -68.26
C SER A 119 -17.97 108.78 -67.84
N GLY A 120 -16.94 108.71 -66.98
CA GLY A 120 -16.25 109.88 -66.41
C GLY A 120 -17.12 110.75 -65.47
N GLN A 121 -18.26 110.25 -65.03
CA GLN A 121 -19.24 110.93 -64.18
C GLN A 121 -18.80 111.06 -62.72
N TRP A 122 -17.85 110.23 -62.28
CA TRP A 122 -17.35 110.23 -60.91
C TRP A 122 -16.08 111.07 -60.73
N GLN A 123 -15.95 111.65 -59.54
CA GLN A 123 -14.70 112.11 -58.95
C GLN A 123 -14.42 111.22 -57.75
N VAL A 124 -13.25 110.57 -57.74
CA VAL A 124 -12.86 109.62 -56.69
C VAL A 124 -11.51 110.06 -56.13
N ASN A 125 -11.42 110.13 -54.81
CA ASN A 125 -10.20 110.44 -54.05
C ASN A 125 -10.10 109.46 -52.87
N TYR A 126 -8.93 109.33 -52.26
CA TYR A 126 -8.74 108.41 -51.13
C TYR A 126 -7.86 109.02 -50.03
N ASP A 127 -8.03 108.51 -48.81
CA ASP A 127 -7.15 108.75 -47.67
C ASP A 127 -6.75 107.42 -47.00
N GLU A 128 -5.61 107.43 -46.33
CA GLU A 128 -5.10 106.30 -45.55
C GLU A 128 -5.00 106.64 -44.07
N GLU A 129 -5.70 105.89 -43.24
CA GLU A 129 -5.68 105.99 -41.79
C GLU A 129 -4.76 104.90 -41.19
N SER A 130 -4.68 104.83 -39.86
CA SER A 130 -3.86 103.82 -39.16
C SER A 130 -4.40 102.39 -39.30
N ARG A 131 -5.74 102.23 -39.31
CA ARG A 131 -6.43 100.93 -39.36
C ARG A 131 -7.22 100.70 -40.66
N PHE A 132 -7.62 101.77 -41.33
CA PHE A 132 -8.45 101.73 -42.53
C PHE A 132 -7.79 102.44 -43.71
N PHE A 133 -8.27 102.18 -44.93
CA PHE A 133 -8.19 103.15 -46.03
C PHE A 133 -9.60 103.45 -46.54
N SER A 134 -9.82 104.71 -46.93
CA SER A 134 -11.13 105.25 -47.29
C SER A 134 -11.09 105.80 -48.71
N MET A 135 -12.08 105.44 -49.54
CA MET A 135 -12.25 105.96 -50.90
C MET A 135 -13.58 106.73 -50.99
N TYR A 136 -13.52 107.99 -51.39
CA TYR A 136 -14.65 108.92 -51.43
C TYR A 136 -15.14 109.12 -52.88
N PHE A 137 -16.43 108.94 -53.12
CA PHE A 137 -17.06 108.98 -54.45
C PHE A 137 -18.04 110.14 -54.56
N LEU A 138 -17.78 111.08 -55.48
CA LEU A 138 -18.61 112.26 -55.74
C LEU A 138 -19.08 112.28 -57.21
N HIS A 139 -20.39 112.18 -57.45
CA HIS A 139 -20.99 112.30 -58.78
C HIS A 139 -21.03 113.75 -59.25
N ARG A 140 -20.59 114.03 -60.48
CA ARG A 140 -20.36 115.41 -60.95
C ARG A 140 -21.63 116.21 -61.28
N SER A 141 -22.71 115.54 -61.69
CA SER A 141 -23.96 116.19 -62.13
C SER A 141 -25.14 115.98 -61.18
N GLY A 142 -24.94 115.26 -60.08
CA GLY A 142 -26.05 114.61 -59.35
C GLY A 142 -26.67 113.46 -60.15
N LEU A 143 -27.44 112.61 -59.47
CA LEU A 143 -28.05 111.38 -59.97
C LEU A 143 -29.32 111.09 -59.16
N THR A 144 -30.31 110.43 -59.75
CA THR A 144 -31.42 109.84 -58.98
C THR A 144 -31.43 108.34 -59.26
N LEU A 145 -31.43 107.54 -58.19
CA LEU A 145 -31.57 106.09 -58.23
C LEU A 145 -32.96 105.71 -57.78
N LYS A 146 -33.76 105.12 -58.67
CA LYS A 146 -35.05 104.52 -58.31
C LYS A 146 -34.85 103.21 -57.53
N PRO A 147 -35.89 102.67 -56.89
CA PRO A 147 -35.83 101.34 -56.26
C PRO A 147 -35.26 100.28 -57.21
N ASN A 148 -34.26 99.53 -56.74
CA ASN A 148 -33.49 98.52 -57.49
C ASN A 148 -32.58 99.05 -58.63
N GLU A 149 -32.48 100.37 -58.87
CA GLU A 149 -31.45 100.90 -59.76
C GLU A 149 -30.06 100.85 -59.09
N LYS A 150 -29.03 100.63 -59.92
CA LYS A 150 -27.66 100.38 -59.47
C LYS A 150 -26.63 101.25 -60.20
N ILE A 151 -25.65 101.73 -59.44
CA ILE A 151 -24.40 102.32 -59.92
C ILE A 151 -23.39 101.19 -60.03
N GLN A 152 -22.67 101.11 -61.14
CA GLN A 152 -21.55 100.18 -61.31
C GLN A 152 -20.24 100.96 -61.46
N ILE A 153 -19.20 100.59 -60.72
CA ILE A 153 -17.85 101.19 -60.78
C ILE A 153 -16.82 100.07 -60.87
N GLY A 154 -15.95 100.11 -61.88
CA GLY A 154 -14.87 99.14 -62.04
C GLY A 154 -13.62 99.52 -61.23
N PHE A 155 -13.01 98.53 -60.58
CA PHE A 155 -11.70 98.60 -59.97
C PHE A 155 -10.74 97.67 -60.72
N SER A 156 -9.61 98.21 -61.17
CA SER A 156 -8.55 97.47 -61.86
C SER A 156 -7.22 97.61 -61.13
N LYS A 157 -6.26 96.72 -61.42
CA LYS A 157 -4.92 96.67 -60.78
C LYS A 157 -4.94 96.50 -59.24
N LEU A 158 -5.89 95.74 -58.70
CA LEU A 158 -5.88 95.40 -57.27
C LEU A 158 -4.68 94.49 -56.94
N THR A 159 -3.89 94.88 -55.93
CA THR A 159 -2.78 94.09 -55.39
C THR A 159 -2.92 93.99 -53.87
N ALA A 160 -2.49 92.87 -53.27
CA ALA A 160 -2.38 92.75 -51.81
C ALA A 160 -1.00 92.24 -51.37
N ASN A 161 -0.51 92.79 -50.26
CA ASN A 161 0.85 92.55 -49.75
C ASN A 161 1.09 91.15 -49.14
N ASN A 162 0.09 90.27 -49.04
CA ASN A 162 0.26 88.95 -48.44
C ASN A 162 -0.61 87.90 -49.14
N ARG A 163 -0.01 86.79 -49.59
CA ARG A 163 -0.64 85.79 -50.48
C ARG A 163 -1.36 84.64 -49.75
N THR A 164 -1.62 84.80 -48.46
CA THR A 164 -2.42 83.89 -47.64
C THR A 164 -3.90 84.27 -47.68
N VAL A 165 -4.79 83.30 -47.47
CA VAL A 165 -6.24 83.56 -47.40
C VAL A 165 -6.54 84.44 -46.19
N LYS A 166 -7.28 85.54 -46.41
CA LYS A 166 -7.72 86.47 -45.36
C LYS A 166 -9.16 86.92 -45.64
N SER A 167 -9.89 87.29 -44.58
CA SER A 167 -11.25 87.84 -44.67
C SER A 167 -11.38 89.03 -43.73
N SER A 168 -12.10 90.07 -44.14
CA SER A 168 -12.37 91.27 -43.34
C SER A 168 -13.61 92.01 -43.83
N ASN A 169 -14.15 92.93 -43.03
CA ASN A 169 -15.30 93.75 -43.41
C ASN A 169 -14.89 95.00 -44.21
N VAL A 170 -15.78 95.38 -45.13
CA VAL A 170 -15.77 96.62 -45.92
C VAL A 170 -17.08 97.34 -45.65
N GLU A 171 -17.06 98.67 -45.61
CA GLU A 171 -18.20 99.49 -45.20
C GLU A 171 -18.49 100.60 -46.23
N LEU A 172 -19.76 100.79 -46.58
CA LEU A 172 -20.26 101.88 -47.43
C LEU A 172 -20.95 102.93 -46.54
N LEU A 173 -20.32 104.10 -46.41
CA LEU A 173 -20.76 105.23 -45.58
C LEU A 173 -21.38 106.33 -46.46
N TYR A 174 -22.54 106.87 -46.06
CA TYR A 174 -23.23 107.93 -46.81
C TYR A 174 -24.20 108.73 -45.92
N GLY A 175 -24.68 109.90 -46.39
CA GLY A 175 -25.53 110.80 -45.60
C GLY A 175 -24.75 111.71 -44.63
N GLY A 176 -25.47 112.55 -43.86
CA GLY A 176 -24.88 113.43 -42.84
C GLY A 176 -24.26 114.75 -43.33
N ILE A 177 -24.11 114.92 -44.65
CA ILE A 177 -23.37 116.04 -45.26
C ILE A 177 -24.18 116.82 -46.32
N GLY A 178 -25.50 116.63 -46.35
CA GLY A 178 -26.42 117.43 -47.18
C GLY A 178 -26.41 117.14 -48.69
N LEU A 179 -25.64 116.15 -49.16
CA LEU A 179 -25.52 115.79 -50.59
C LEU A 179 -26.44 114.64 -51.04
N ILE A 180 -27.14 113.97 -50.12
CA ILE A 180 -28.11 112.92 -50.43
C ILE A 180 -29.45 113.24 -49.77
N SER A 181 -30.53 112.98 -50.50
CA SER A 181 -31.92 113.02 -50.02
C SER A 181 -32.70 111.78 -50.48
N THR A 182 -33.73 111.39 -49.74
CA THR A 182 -34.62 110.25 -50.03
C THR A 182 -36.02 110.73 -50.37
N GLY A 183 -36.69 110.10 -51.35
CA GLY A 183 -38.06 110.42 -51.77
C GLY A 183 -38.16 111.76 -52.53
N THR A 184 -37.79 112.88 -51.91
CA THR A 184 -37.81 114.22 -52.52
C THR A 184 -36.52 114.98 -52.30
N VAL A 185 -36.23 115.96 -53.18
CA VAL A 185 -34.97 116.75 -53.13
C VAL A 185 -34.79 117.52 -51.81
N ASN A 186 -35.83 117.74 -51.02
CA ASN A 186 -35.76 118.49 -49.76
C ASN A 186 -35.57 117.60 -48.51
N GLU A 187 -35.80 116.30 -48.63
CA GLU A 187 -35.78 115.34 -47.52
C GLU A 187 -34.37 114.74 -47.38
N LEU A 188 -33.49 115.49 -46.72
CA LEU A 188 -32.08 115.15 -46.56
C LEU A 188 -31.86 113.93 -45.65
N ILE A 189 -30.89 113.08 -45.98
CA ILE A 189 -30.36 112.11 -45.03
C ILE A 189 -29.44 112.86 -44.05
N GLU A 190 -30.01 113.31 -42.93
CA GLU A 190 -29.31 114.15 -41.92
C GLU A 190 -28.27 113.38 -41.07
N GLY A 191 -28.38 112.05 -40.99
CA GLY A 191 -27.41 111.18 -40.31
C GLY A 191 -26.46 110.48 -41.29
N GLN A 192 -25.26 110.09 -40.82
CA GLN A 192 -24.41 109.17 -41.58
C GLN A 192 -24.88 107.72 -41.34
N LEU A 193 -25.18 107.01 -42.43
CA LEU A 193 -25.59 105.60 -42.45
C LEU A 193 -24.44 104.73 -42.98
N SER A 194 -24.42 103.43 -42.62
CA SER A 194 -23.27 102.55 -42.92
C SER A 194 -23.65 101.10 -43.27
N SER A 195 -23.65 100.76 -44.56
CA SER A 195 -23.83 99.36 -44.98
C SER A 195 -22.52 98.58 -44.92
N LYS A 196 -22.54 97.27 -44.67
CA LYS A 196 -21.32 96.46 -44.49
C LYS A 196 -21.38 95.11 -45.20
N ASN A 197 -20.24 94.67 -45.75
CA ASN A 197 -20.04 93.34 -46.31
C ASN A 197 -18.70 92.74 -45.87
N ALA A 198 -18.70 91.44 -45.58
CA ALA A 198 -17.46 90.68 -45.41
C ALA A 198 -16.86 90.36 -46.79
N VAL A 199 -15.57 90.64 -46.98
CA VAL A 199 -14.82 90.41 -48.22
C VAL A 199 -13.59 89.55 -47.93
N SER A 200 -13.38 88.52 -48.75
CA SER A 200 -12.23 87.60 -48.62
C SER A 200 -11.21 87.79 -49.74
N VAL A 201 -9.91 87.78 -49.42
CA VAL A 201 -8.81 87.71 -50.39
C VAL A 201 -8.35 86.26 -50.47
N ILE A 202 -8.42 85.67 -51.67
CA ILE A 202 -7.96 84.29 -51.92
C ILE A 202 -7.00 84.20 -53.12
N ASN A 203 -6.15 83.19 -53.09
CA ASN A 203 -5.16 82.91 -54.15
C ASN A 203 -5.50 81.62 -54.95
N TYR A 204 -6.08 80.58 -54.31
CA TYR A 204 -6.50 79.35 -55.01
C TYR A 204 -7.71 78.66 -54.33
N PRO A 205 -8.68 78.08 -55.06
CA PRO A 205 -9.94 77.59 -54.47
C PRO A 205 -9.93 76.25 -53.70
N SER A 206 -8.88 75.42 -53.73
CA SER A 206 -9.04 73.95 -53.53
C SER A 206 -8.02 73.17 -52.67
N LYS A 207 -7.26 73.79 -51.77
CA LYS A 207 -6.23 73.10 -50.95
C LYS A 207 -6.68 72.74 -49.52
N THR A 208 -7.44 71.65 -49.35
CA THR A 208 -7.93 71.21 -48.02
C THR A 208 -7.38 69.89 -47.48
N GLN A 209 -6.76 69.03 -48.31
CA GLN A 209 -6.24 67.73 -47.88
C GLN A 209 -4.72 67.62 -48.10
N ILE A 210 -3.96 67.47 -47.02
CA ILE A 210 -2.51 67.27 -47.05
C ILE A 210 -2.15 65.79 -47.34
N PRO A 211 -1.17 65.50 -48.21
CA PRO A 211 -0.70 64.12 -48.46
C PRO A 211 0.22 63.59 -47.34
N LEU A 212 -0.15 63.75 -46.06
CA LEU A 212 0.53 63.09 -44.95
C LEU A 212 -0.24 61.85 -44.51
N GLN A 213 0.48 60.76 -44.26
CA GLN A 213 -0.05 59.55 -43.63
C GLN A 213 0.87 59.11 -42.50
N PHE A 214 0.28 58.53 -41.45
CA PHE A 214 1.04 57.83 -40.42
C PHE A 214 1.05 56.32 -40.69
N ARG A 215 2.06 55.64 -40.17
CA ARG A 215 2.11 54.18 -40.01
C ARG A 215 2.64 53.85 -38.63
N VAL A 216 2.00 52.88 -37.96
CA VAL A 216 2.60 52.22 -36.79
C VAL A 216 3.47 51.09 -37.31
N LEU A 217 4.75 51.08 -36.96
CA LEU A 217 5.74 50.10 -37.41
C LEU A 217 5.80 48.94 -36.41
N GLY A 218 4.73 48.14 -36.39
CA GLY A 218 4.55 47.05 -35.44
C GLY A 218 3.09 46.91 -35.03
N SER A 219 2.87 46.55 -33.77
CA SER A 219 1.54 46.58 -33.15
C SER A 219 1.14 48.02 -32.80
N ASN A 220 -0.13 48.39 -32.98
CA ASN A 220 -0.73 49.57 -32.37
C ASN A 220 -1.37 49.27 -31.00
N ALA A 221 -1.29 48.03 -30.52
CA ALA A 221 -1.67 47.62 -29.17
C ALA A 221 -0.45 47.50 -28.25
N ILE A 222 -0.60 47.96 -27.00
CA ILE A 222 0.40 47.93 -25.92
C ILE A 222 -0.18 47.22 -24.68
N LEU A 223 0.70 46.58 -23.90
CA LEU A 223 0.30 45.86 -22.69
C LEU A 223 0.01 46.85 -21.56
N ASN A 224 -1.20 46.74 -20.99
CA ASN A 224 -1.71 47.59 -19.92
C ASN A 224 -1.77 46.85 -18.58
N ASP A 225 -0.60 46.68 -17.97
CA ASP A 225 -0.40 45.95 -16.69
C ASP A 225 0.25 46.84 -15.60
N GLY A 226 0.42 48.13 -15.86
CA GLY A 226 1.05 49.09 -14.95
C GLY A 226 2.55 48.95 -14.72
N THR A 227 3.22 47.97 -15.34
CA THR A 227 4.63 47.64 -15.03
C THR A 227 5.50 47.41 -16.27
N THR A 228 4.95 46.86 -17.35
CA THR A 228 5.68 46.56 -18.58
C THR A 228 6.04 47.84 -19.35
N GLN A 229 7.32 47.98 -19.69
CA GLN A 229 7.81 49.03 -20.59
C GLN A 229 7.52 48.64 -22.05
N ASN A 230 6.54 49.31 -22.65
CA ASN A 230 6.21 49.18 -24.06
C ASN A 230 7.12 50.07 -24.93
N THR A 231 7.20 49.73 -26.22
CA THR A 231 7.86 50.57 -27.23
C THR A 231 6.99 50.62 -28.48
N LEU A 232 6.68 51.84 -28.94
CA LEU A 232 5.95 52.09 -30.18
C LEU A 232 6.89 52.74 -31.20
N LYS A 233 6.78 52.33 -32.45
CA LYS A 233 7.45 53.00 -33.58
C LYS A 233 6.40 53.58 -34.51
N LEU A 234 6.54 54.86 -34.84
CA LEU A 234 5.62 55.63 -35.67
C LEU A 234 6.37 56.24 -36.85
N LYS A 235 5.76 56.28 -38.03
CA LYS A 235 6.33 56.94 -39.21
C LYS A 235 5.28 57.85 -39.85
N VAL A 236 5.54 59.16 -39.85
CA VAL A 236 4.74 60.15 -40.59
C VAL A 236 5.44 60.45 -41.88
N LEU A 237 4.80 60.18 -43.02
CA LEU A 237 5.42 60.26 -44.34
C LEU A 237 4.52 60.95 -45.36
N ASN A 238 5.15 61.59 -46.34
CA ASN A 238 4.47 62.10 -47.53
C ASN A 238 3.96 60.92 -48.35
N SER A 239 2.66 60.71 -48.36
CA SER A 239 1.97 59.68 -49.13
C SER A 239 0.95 60.36 -50.04
N PRO A 240 1.31 60.60 -51.31
CA PRO A 240 0.38 61.19 -52.27
C PRO A 240 -0.89 60.33 -52.37
N LEU A 241 -2.04 60.94 -52.05
CA LEU A 241 -3.34 60.34 -52.35
C LEU A 241 -3.46 60.16 -53.87
N SER A 242 -4.23 59.17 -54.33
CA SER A 242 -4.34 58.81 -55.75
C SER A 242 -4.89 59.92 -56.66
N ASN A 243 -5.46 60.99 -56.08
CA ASN A 243 -5.93 62.19 -56.75
C ASN A 243 -5.00 63.42 -56.58
N ASN A 244 -3.96 63.34 -55.75
CA ASN A 244 -3.05 64.46 -55.50
C ASN A 244 -1.84 64.36 -56.42
N THR A 245 -1.83 65.19 -57.48
CA THR A 245 -0.79 65.21 -58.52
C THR A 245 0.58 65.73 -58.07
N ARG A 246 0.79 65.97 -56.77
CA ARG A 246 2.01 66.57 -56.21
C ARG A 246 2.84 65.54 -55.41
N PRO A 247 4.00 65.07 -55.93
CA PRO A 247 4.84 64.09 -55.24
C PRO A 247 5.76 64.69 -54.13
N ILE A 248 5.66 66.00 -53.84
CA ILE A 248 6.58 66.73 -52.95
C ILE A 248 5.81 67.65 -52.00
N LEU A 249 6.09 67.55 -50.70
CA LEU A 249 5.72 68.54 -49.68
C LEU A 249 6.89 69.47 -49.43
N LEU A 250 6.66 70.79 -49.50
CA LEU A 250 7.69 71.78 -49.18
C LEU A 250 7.75 72.02 -47.67
N LEU A 251 8.95 72.21 -47.15
CA LEU A 251 9.24 72.53 -45.75
C LEU A 251 10.09 73.80 -45.65
N ASN A 252 9.90 74.56 -44.57
CA ASN A 252 10.71 75.70 -44.21
C ASN A 252 11.08 75.63 -42.71
N GLN A 253 11.80 76.62 -42.19
CA GLN A 253 12.23 76.61 -40.78
C GLN A 253 11.13 76.94 -39.76
N SER A 254 9.92 77.30 -40.20
CA SER A 254 8.72 77.38 -39.35
C SER A 254 7.80 76.16 -39.47
N SER A 255 8.12 75.20 -40.35
CA SER A 255 7.46 73.89 -40.43
C SER A 255 7.74 73.08 -39.17
N LYS A 256 6.72 72.39 -38.63
CA LYS A 256 6.83 71.68 -37.36
C LYS A 256 5.90 70.47 -37.29
N PHE A 257 6.38 69.38 -36.68
CA PHE A 257 5.54 68.29 -36.17
C PHE A 257 5.53 68.33 -34.63
N ILE A 258 4.40 68.08 -33.98
CA ILE A 258 4.27 68.01 -32.52
C ILE A 258 3.57 66.71 -32.17
N VAL A 259 4.29 65.79 -31.55
CA VAL A 259 3.73 64.55 -30.97
C VAL A 259 3.17 64.88 -29.60
N SER A 260 1.92 64.49 -29.32
CA SER A 260 1.34 64.60 -27.99
C SER A 260 0.36 63.47 -27.65
N PHE A 261 0.03 63.31 -26.37
CA PHE A 261 -0.99 62.38 -25.89
C PHE A 261 -1.59 62.84 -24.55
N GLU A 262 -2.75 62.30 -24.19
CA GLU A 262 -3.45 62.62 -22.94
C GLU A 262 -2.89 61.86 -21.72
N GLN A 263 -3.00 62.47 -20.54
CA GLN A 263 -2.62 61.88 -19.24
C GLN A 263 -3.82 61.80 -18.28
N GLY A 264 -3.97 60.67 -17.60
CA GLY A 264 -4.94 60.44 -16.53
C GLY A 264 -5.46 59.01 -16.49
N ASP A 265 -6.42 58.73 -15.60
CA ASP A 265 -7.00 57.40 -15.41
C ASP A 265 -8.35 57.23 -16.13
N TYR A 266 -8.42 57.67 -17.38
CA TYR A 266 -9.58 57.53 -18.26
C TYR A 266 -9.18 56.82 -19.57
N PRO A 267 -10.15 56.26 -20.33
CA PRO A 267 -9.86 55.40 -21.48
C PRO A 267 -8.96 56.06 -22.55
N ASP A 268 -9.09 57.36 -22.75
CA ASP A 268 -8.39 58.09 -23.82
C ASP A 268 -6.93 58.47 -23.47
N ALA A 269 -6.56 58.41 -22.18
CA ALA A 269 -5.23 58.74 -21.68
C ALA A 269 -4.20 57.65 -21.98
N LEU A 270 -3.03 58.00 -22.50
CA LEU A 270 -1.99 57.01 -22.82
C LEU A 270 -1.18 56.57 -21.58
N VAL A 271 -1.11 57.41 -20.55
CA VAL A 271 -0.44 57.14 -19.27
C VAL A 271 -1.26 57.73 -18.11
N ALA A 272 -1.19 57.14 -16.91
CA ALA A 272 -1.99 57.56 -15.76
C ALA A 272 -1.27 58.54 -14.84
N THR A 273 0.02 58.29 -14.57
CA THR A 273 0.77 58.98 -13.50
C THR A 273 1.92 59.83 -14.04
N ASP A 274 2.34 60.83 -13.26
CA ASP A 274 3.50 61.68 -13.60
C ASP A 274 4.78 60.86 -13.75
N SER A 275 4.95 59.80 -12.96
CA SER A 275 6.11 58.90 -13.06
C SER A 275 6.11 58.12 -14.38
N GLN A 276 4.94 57.72 -14.87
CA GLN A 276 4.81 57.10 -16.20
C GLN A 276 5.08 58.12 -17.31
N LEU A 277 4.55 59.35 -17.21
CA LEU A 277 4.83 60.41 -18.19
C LEU A 277 6.33 60.76 -18.25
N GLN A 278 6.99 60.93 -17.10
CA GLN A 278 8.43 61.19 -17.00
C GLN A 278 9.29 60.01 -17.49
N ALA A 279 8.73 58.80 -17.54
CA ALA A 279 9.38 57.64 -18.15
C ALA A 279 9.29 57.66 -19.68
N VAL A 280 8.27 58.26 -20.30
CA VAL A 280 8.17 58.27 -21.77
C VAL A 280 9.29 59.10 -22.39
N ASP A 281 9.99 58.53 -23.37
CA ASP A 281 10.86 59.30 -24.27
C ASP A 281 10.46 59.07 -25.73
N VAL A 282 10.28 60.15 -26.48
CA VAL A 282 9.93 60.19 -27.90
C VAL A 282 11.14 60.71 -28.65
N ASP A 283 11.83 59.84 -29.39
CA ASP A 283 13.03 60.21 -30.15
C ASP A 283 12.89 59.93 -31.65
N ILE A 284 13.73 60.59 -32.45
CA ILE A 284 13.85 60.32 -33.89
C ILE A 284 14.52 58.95 -34.06
N ASP A 285 14.14 58.17 -35.07
CA ASP A 285 14.84 56.91 -35.34
C ASP A 285 16.35 57.15 -35.51
N PRO A 286 17.24 56.32 -34.89
CA PRO A 286 18.68 56.54 -34.91
C PRO A 286 19.30 56.67 -36.32
N THR A 287 18.60 56.19 -37.35
CA THR A 287 19.03 56.28 -38.76
C THR A 287 18.77 57.65 -39.42
N ASP A 288 17.94 58.53 -38.84
CA ASP A 288 17.57 59.84 -39.42
C ASP A 288 17.92 61.05 -38.51
N THR A 289 19.10 61.00 -37.87
CA THR A 289 19.57 62.08 -36.98
C THR A 289 19.88 63.41 -37.69
N ASN A 290 19.93 63.45 -39.02
CA ASN A 290 20.39 64.60 -39.81
C ASN A 290 19.28 65.42 -40.49
N SER A 291 18.03 64.97 -40.49
CA SER A 291 16.92 65.67 -41.16
C SER A 291 16.09 66.54 -40.21
N TRP A 292 15.96 66.14 -38.95
CA TRP A 292 15.08 66.77 -37.96
C TRP A 292 15.82 67.19 -36.69
N THR A 293 15.29 68.18 -35.99
CA THR A 293 15.72 68.62 -34.65
C THR A 293 14.57 68.42 -33.67
N LYS A 294 14.80 67.61 -32.63
CA LYS A 294 13.91 67.43 -31.47
C LYS A 294 14.04 68.63 -30.54
N HIS A 295 12.89 69.19 -30.15
CA HIS A 295 12.73 70.18 -29.09
C HIS A 295 11.73 69.60 -28.09
N SER A 296 12.19 69.33 -26.88
CA SER A 296 11.40 68.79 -25.77
C SER A 296 11.61 69.65 -24.53
N THR A 297 10.52 69.92 -23.82
CA THR A 297 10.51 70.54 -22.50
C THR A 297 10.35 69.47 -21.43
N ASN A 298 10.98 69.66 -20.27
CA ASN A 298 10.84 68.72 -19.15
C ASN A 298 9.38 68.71 -18.65
N ASN A 299 8.88 67.53 -18.27
CA ASN A 299 7.52 67.32 -17.73
C ASN A 299 6.38 67.78 -18.65
N THR A 300 6.48 67.54 -19.97
CA THR A 300 5.38 67.81 -20.91
C THR A 300 4.97 66.56 -21.67
N SER A 301 3.67 66.40 -21.91
CA SER A 301 3.10 65.39 -22.83
C SER A 301 3.26 65.74 -24.31
N GLN A 302 4.23 66.61 -24.65
CA GLN A 302 4.43 67.14 -26.00
C GLN A 302 5.93 67.14 -26.37
N TRP A 303 6.24 66.62 -27.55
CA TRP A 303 7.59 66.62 -28.15
C TRP A 303 7.48 67.18 -29.56
N SER A 304 8.38 68.08 -29.94
CA SER A 304 8.26 68.78 -31.21
C SER A 304 9.49 68.73 -32.08
N PHE A 305 9.28 68.67 -33.39
CA PHE A 305 10.29 68.33 -34.38
C PHE A 305 10.25 69.34 -35.52
N THR A 306 11.35 70.06 -35.73
CA THR A 306 11.50 71.04 -36.83
C THR A 306 12.52 70.52 -37.84
N PRO A 307 12.34 70.77 -39.15
CA PRO A 307 13.30 70.34 -40.15
C PRO A 307 14.60 71.13 -40.03
N LYS A 308 15.75 70.46 -40.18
CA LYS A 308 17.05 71.12 -40.24
C LYS A 308 17.19 71.89 -41.57
N PRO A 309 18.09 72.89 -41.70
CA PRO A 309 18.19 73.75 -42.91
C PRO A 309 18.44 73.03 -44.24
N ASN A 310 18.93 71.78 -44.20
CA ASN A 310 19.09 70.87 -45.33
C ASN A 310 17.76 70.23 -45.79
N LEU A 311 16.79 70.01 -44.89
CA LEU A 311 15.50 69.38 -45.19
C LEU A 311 14.47 70.42 -45.65
N LYS A 312 14.51 70.76 -46.94
CA LYS A 312 13.61 71.75 -47.57
C LYS A 312 12.33 71.15 -48.14
N GLN A 313 12.23 69.82 -48.20
CA GLN A 313 11.08 69.11 -48.76
C GLN A 313 11.03 67.64 -48.30
N LEU A 314 9.86 67.03 -48.40
CA LEU A 314 9.64 65.58 -48.32
C LEU A 314 9.12 65.09 -49.67
N THR A 315 9.85 64.22 -50.35
CA THR A 315 9.32 63.49 -51.52
C THR A 315 8.43 62.33 -51.07
N ALA A 316 7.66 61.74 -51.99
CA ALA A 316 6.84 60.56 -51.70
C ALA A 316 7.66 59.45 -50.98
N GLY A 317 7.15 58.97 -49.85
CA GLY A 317 7.80 57.99 -48.98
C GLY A 317 8.76 58.59 -47.92
N GLN A 318 9.25 59.82 -48.10
CA GLN A 318 10.05 60.52 -47.08
C GLN A 318 9.16 61.09 -45.96
N GLY A 319 9.75 61.28 -44.79
CA GLY A 319 9.00 61.65 -43.59
C GLY A 319 9.88 61.79 -42.36
N ILE A 320 9.27 61.57 -41.20
CA ILE A 320 9.94 61.41 -39.91
C ILE A 320 9.55 60.05 -39.32
N GLU A 321 10.53 59.31 -38.82
CA GLU A 321 10.31 58.08 -38.05
C GLU A 321 10.67 58.33 -36.59
N LEU A 322 9.82 57.85 -35.68
CA LEU A 322 9.80 58.22 -34.28
C LEU A 322 9.67 56.96 -33.43
N THR A 323 10.49 56.82 -32.39
CA THR A 323 10.41 55.74 -31.40
C THR A 323 9.96 56.33 -30.07
N ILE A 324 8.83 55.84 -29.56
CA ILE A 324 8.32 56.10 -28.21
C ILE A 324 8.73 54.93 -27.35
N SER A 325 9.60 55.16 -26.37
CA SER A 325 10.21 54.11 -25.54
C SER A 325 9.84 54.28 -24.06
N ARG A 326 10.07 53.20 -23.28
CA ARG A 326 9.80 53.11 -21.83
C ARG A 326 8.34 53.44 -21.46
N LEU A 327 7.39 53.21 -22.37
CA LEU A 327 5.97 53.55 -22.18
C LEU A 327 5.30 52.54 -21.24
N VAL A 328 5.09 52.93 -19.99
CA VAL A 328 4.32 52.16 -19.00
C VAL A 328 2.95 52.81 -18.84
N THR A 329 1.88 52.02 -18.94
CA THR A 329 0.49 52.48 -18.76
C THR A 329 -0.20 51.68 -17.66
N SER A 330 -0.95 52.38 -16.82
CA SER A 330 -1.93 51.81 -15.88
C SER A 330 -3.29 52.53 -15.95
N SER A 331 -3.53 53.34 -16.99
CA SER A 331 -4.83 54.00 -17.20
C SER A 331 -5.89 52.95 -17.54
N ALA A 332 -7.18 53.28 -17.34
CA ALA A 332 -8.30 52.47 -17.84
C ALA A 332 -8.05 51.90 -19.26
N SER A 333 -8.26 50.59 -19.44
CA SER A 333 -8.02 49.92 -20.73
C SER A 333 -8.97 50.42 -21.83
N GLY A 334 -8.49 50.50 -23.06
CA GLY A 334 -9.22 51.13 -24.17
C GLY A 334 -8.31 51.78 -25.21
N LEU A 335 -8.89 52.55 -26.12
CA LEU A 335 -8.15 53.31 -27.13
C LEU A 335 -7.68 54.65 -26.55
N ALA A 336 -6.37 54.81 -26.39
CA ALA A 336 -5.76 56.14 -26.26
C ALA A 336 -5.38 56.69 -27.64
N CYS A 337 -5.16 58.00 -27.73
CA CYS A 337 -4.66 58.63 -28.95
C CYS A 337 -3.26 59.23 -28.75
N ILE A 338 -2.41 59.01 -29.76
CA ILE A 338 -1.23 59.84 -29.99
C ILE A 338 -1.60 60.82 -31.11
N TYR A 339 -1.50 62.10 -30.83
CA TYR A 339 -1.71 63.17 -31.79
C TYR A 339 -0.38 63.56 -32.42
N ILE A 340 -0.39 63.84 -33.72
CA ILE A 340 0.72 64.52 -34.40
C ILE A 340 0.16 65.75 -35.09
N ASP A 341 0.30 66.90 -34.44
CA ASP A 341 0.00 68.19 -35.05
C ASP A 341 1.08 68.54 -36.07
N TYR A 342 0.68 69.11 -37.20
CA TYR A 342 1.57 69.59 -38.25
C TYR A 342 1.27 71.05 -38.55
N GLN A 343 2.33 71.86 -38.62
CA GLN A 343 2.24 73.31 -38.79
C GLN A 343 3.13 73.79 -39.94
N ASN A 344 2.68 74.80 -40.69
CA ASN A 344 3.40 75.44 -41.79
C ASN A 344 3.98 74.44 -42.82
N ILE A 345 3.24 73.41 -43.20
CA ILE A 345 3.69 72.42 -44.20
C ILE A 345 3.32 72.91 -45.61
N GLY A 346 4.23 73.65 -46.23
CA GLY A 346 4.07 74.19 -47.58
C GLY A 346 2.96 75.24 -47.67
N SER A 347 1.89 74.93 -48.42
CA SER A 347 0.70 75.80 -48.55
C SER A 347 -0.58 75.08 -48.14
N TYR A 348 -0.48 74.16 -47.19
CA TYR A 348 -1.62 73.46 -46.59
C TYR A 348 -1.99 74.12 -45.25
N PRO A 349 -3.28 74.13 -44.86
CA PRO A 349 -3.66 74.51 -43.51
C PRO A 349 -3.00 73.61 -42.46
N ASP A 350 -2.69 74.17 -41.30
CA ASP A 350 -2.27 73.40 -40.12
C ASP A 350 -3.35 72.38 -39.72
N GLY A 351 -2.94 71.27 -39.10
CA GLY A 351 -3.88 70.22 -38.71
C GLY A 351 -3.26 69.11 -37.88
N ARG A 352 -4.01 68.03 -37.68
CA ARG A 352 -3.68 66.93 -36.75
C ARG A 352 -3.86 65.56 -37.40
N LEU A 353 -2.87 64.69 -37.22
CA LEU A 353 -3.02 63.25 -37.40
C LEU A 353 -3.38 62.62 -36.04
N VAL A 354 -4.37 61.73 -36.01
CA VAL A 354 -4.79 61.01 -34.80
C VAL A 354 -4.43 59.54 -34.96
N ILE A 355 -3.60 59.03 -34.06
CA ILE A 355 -3.05 57.66 -34.09
C ILE A 355 -3.65 56.87 -32.91
N PRO A 356 -4.61 55.96 -33.15
CA PRO A 356 -5.21 55.18 -32.08
C PRO A 356 -4.27 54.07 -31.60
N ILE A 357 -4.01 54.06 -30.29
CA ILE A 357 -3.22 53.07 -29.56
C ILE A 357 -4.14 52.29 -28.62
N GLU A 358 -4.18 50.98 -28.75
CA GLU A 358 -4.98 50.10 -27.88
C GLU A 358 -4.19 49.74 -26.62
N LYS A 359 -4.63 50.21 -25.46
CA LYS A 359 -4.14 49.75 -24.15
C LYS A 359 -4.96 48.53 -23.75
N THR A 360 -4.34 47.36 -23.74
CA THR A 360 -5.05 46.09 -23.49
C THR A 360 -4.27 45.20 -22.52
N PRO A 361 -4.96 44.47 -21.61
CA PRO A 361 -4.32 43.43 -20.80
C PRO A 361 -3.98 42.16 -21.60
N LEU A 362 -4.45 42.06 -22.86
CA LEU A 362 -4.22 40.93 -23.78
C LEU A 362 -3.42 41.41 -24.99
N LEU A 363 -2.13 41.07 -25.03
CA LEU A 363 -1.27 41.47 -26.16
C LEU A 363 -1.25 40.39 -27.25
N TYR A 364 -1.63 40.78 -28.47
CA TYR A 364 -1.50 39.96 -29.67
C TYR A 364 -0.20 40.27 -30.41
N ARG A 365 0.60 39.25 -30.73
CA ARG A 365 1.80 39.40 -31.56
C ARG A 365 1.88 38.29 -32.60
N GLY A 366 1.53 38.61 -33.84
CA GLY A 366 1.49 37.64 -34.93
C GLY A 366 0.43 36.56 -34.67
N SER A 367 0.86 35.34 -34.32
CA SER A 367 -0.01 34.20 -34.00
C SER A 367 0.04 33.77 -32.53
N GLN A 368 0.50 34.68 -31.66
CA GLN A 368 0.73 34.44 -30.23
C GLN A 368 -0.05 35.46 -29.38
N VAL A 369 -0.54 35.01 -28.22
CA VAL A 369 -1.24 35.81 -27.21
C VAL A 369 -0.41 35.81 -25.92
N GLY A 370 -0.08 37.01 -25.43
CA GLY A 370 0.57 37.24 -24.15
C GLY A 370 -0.42 37.83 -23.13
N ILE A 371 -0.42 37.27 -21.92
CA ILE A 371 -1.10 37.82 -20.74
C ILE A 371 -0.03 38.03 -19.67
N GLY A 372 0.17 39.27 -19.22
CA GLY A 372 1.29 39.65 -18.35
C GLY A 372 2.68 39.56 -19.00
N THR A 373 2.76 39.49 -20.33
CA THR A 373 4.04 39.53 -21.07
C THR A 373 3.90 40.21 -22.43
N SER A 374 4.87 41.06 -22.77
CA SER A 374 4.97 41.71 -24.08
C SER A 374 5.69 40.89 -25.15
N ASN A 375 6.33 39.78 -24.77
CA ASN A 375 7.10 38.92 -25.65
C ASN A 375 6.70 37.44 -25.48
N PRO A 376 5.49 37.03 -25.90
CA PRO A 376 5.07 35.64 -25.80
C PRO A 376 5.92 34.73 -26.70
N GLU A 377 6.50 33.68 -26.13
CA GLU A 377 7.33 32.69 -26.84
C GLU A 377 6.51 31.49 -27.38
N ARG A 378 5.23 31.40 -26.99
CA ARG A 378 4.28 30.33 -27.34
C ARG A 378 2.94 30.91 -27.79
N LYS A 379 2.07 30.09 -28.39
CA LYS A 379 0.75 30.53 -28.90
C LYS A 379 -0.11 31.21 -27.84
N LEU A 380 -0.04 30.73 -26.60
CA LEU A 380 -0.53 31.40 -25.41
C LEU A 380 0.59 31.35 -24.37
N GLN A 381 0.94 32.50 -23.80
CA GLN A 381 1.81 32.60 -22.64
C GLN A 381 1.13 33.48 -21.59
N VAL A 382 0.91 32.91 -20.41
CA VAL A 382 0.43 33.63 -19.23
C VAL A 382 1.61 33.73 -18.26
N VAL A 383 1.93 34.94 -17.83
CA VAL A 383 2.88 35.21 -16.75
C VAL A 383 2.05 35.70 -15.55
N GLY A 384 1.74 34.76 -14.66
CA GLY A 384 0.77 34.95 -13.59
C GLY A 384 -0.18 33.75 -13.49
N ASP A 385 -1.21 33.88 -12.67
CA ASP A 385 -2.15 32.80 -12.37
C ASP A 385 -3.27 32.67 -13.41
N LEU A 386 -3.68 31.43 -13.69
CA LEU A 386 -4.86 31.13 -14.50
C LEU A 386 -5.96 30.54 -13.62
N ILE A 387 -7.05 31.30 -13.43
CA ILE A 387 -8.23 30.88 -12.69
C ILE A 387 -9.26 30.29 -13.66
N LEU A 388 -9.75 29.08 -13.38
CA LEU A 388 -10.80 28.39 -14.12
C LEU A 388 -12.02 28.18 -13.22
N GLY A 389 -13.13 28.86 -13.53
CA GLY A 389 -14.36 28.84 -12.74
C GLY A 389 -15.15 30.13 -12.96
N LYS A 390 -16.28 30.29 -12.26
CA LYS A 390 -17.09 31.52 -12.26
C LYS A 390 -17.55 31.85 -10.84
N ASP A 391 -17.65 33.13 -10.53
CA ASP A 391 -18.28 33.69 -9.33
C ASP A 391 -19.82 33.48 -9.29
N GLU A 392 -20.56 33.82 -8.22
CA GLU A 392 -20.15 34.04 -6.82
C GLU A 392 -20.43 32.79 -5.95
N LYS A 393 -20.90 31.69 -6.56
CA LYS A 393 -21.28 30.43 -5.88
C LYS A 393 -20.88 29.15 -6.63
N ASN A 394 -20.00 29.26 -7.62
CA ASN A 394 -19.42 28.11 -8.32
C ASN A 394 -17.96 27.95 -7.88
N LYS A 395 -17.57 26.72 -7.53
CA LYS A 395 -16.20 26.40 -7.13
C LYS A 395 -15.24 26.61 -8.29
N LYS A 396 -14.08 27.21 -8.01
CA LYS A 396 -13.06 27.63 -8.98
C LYS A 396 -11.76 26.87 -8.69
N PHE A 397 -10.98 26.64 -9.73
CA PHE A 397 -9.62 26.13 -9.65
C PHE A 397 -8.62 27.22 -10.04
N ILE A 398 -7.42 27.17 -9.47
CA ILE A 398 -6.29 28.00 -9.87
C ILE A 398 -5.14 27.13 -10.35
N PHE A 399 -4.55 27.52 -11.48
CA PHE A 399 -3.24 27.07 -11.94
C PHE A 399 -2.26 28.15 -11.51
N HIS A 400 -1.56 27.88 -10.41
CA HIS A 400 -0.62 28.80 -9.78
C HIS A 400 0.82 28.35 -10.04
N SER A 401 1.64 29.25 -10.58
CA SER A 401 3.09 29.04 -10.70
C SER A 401 3.82 30.03 -9.79
N ARG A 402 4.56 29.51 -8.80
CA ARG A 402 5.26 30.33 -7.82
C ARG A 402 6.78 30.27 -8.00
N THR A 403 7.44 31.41 -7.87
CA THR A 403 8.91 31.55 -7.82
C THR A 403 9.45 31.80 -6.41
N ASP A 404 8.60 32.31 -5.52
CA ASP A 404 9.05 32.94 -4.27
C ASP A 404 8.86 32.00 -3.08
N GLY A 405 9.97 31.68 -2.38
CA GLY A 405 9.95 30.94 -1.12
C GLY A 405 10.42 29.47 -1.16
N GLY A 406 11.06 29.01 -2.23
CA GLY A 406 11.81 27.75 -2.22
C GLY A 406 11.33 26.61 -3.12
N GLY A 407 10.72 26.92 -4.26
CA GLY A 407 10.60 25.93 -5.33
C GLY A 407 9.79 26.41 -6.53
N ASP A 408 10.32 26.17 -7.72
CA ASP A 408 9.53 26.20 -8.95
C ASP A 408 8.49 25.07 -8.90
N PHE A 409 7.21 25.40 -8.79
CA PHE A 409 6.14 24.41 -8.89
C PHE A 409 4.91 24.95 -9.61
N LEU A 410 4.20 24.03 -10.27
CA LEU A 410 2.82 24.23 -10.70
C LEU A 410 1.93 23.63 -9.62
N GLN A 411 1.01 24.41 -9.07
CA GLN A 411 -0.04 23.92 -8.20
C GLN A 411 -1.40 24.11 -8.84
N ILE A 412 -2.21 23.06 -8.76
CA ILE A 412 -3.62 23.07 -9.13
C ILE A 412 -4.40 22.86 -7.83
N THR A 413 -5.15 23.87 -7.38
CA THR A 413 -6.04 23.71 -6.22
C THR A 413 -7.37 24.39 -6.43
N HIS A 414 -8.34 24.04 -5.58
CA HIS A 414 -9.68 24.59 -5.53
C HIS A 414 -9.80 25.68 -4.45
N ASP A 415 -10.89 26.41 -4.48
CA ASP A 415 -11.31 27.29 -3.39
C ASP A 415 -12.11 26.55 -2.31
N LYS A 416 -11.97 27.07 -1.09
CA LYS A 416 -12.82 26.75 0.06
C LYS A 416 -14.15 27.48 -0.06
N ASP A 417 -15.11 27.08 0.75
CA ASP A 417 -16.43 27.73 0.80
C ASP A 417 -16.39 29.19 1.32
N ASP A 418 -15.24 29.69 1.79
CA ASP A 418 -14.97 31.09 2.14
C ASP A 418 -14.32 31.91 0.99
N ASN A 419 -14.29 31.35 -0.23
CA ASN A 419 -13.62 31.86 -1.44
C ASN A 419 -12.08 31.95 -1.39
N ASN A 420 -11.41 31.56 -0.30
CA ASN A 420 -9.94 31.47 -0.23
C ASN A 420 -9.43 30.16 -0.86
N TRP A 421 -8.23 30.20 -1.44
CA TRP A 421 -7.60 29.01 -2.04
C TRP A 421 -7.18 27.97 -1.01
N ASP A 422 -7.48 26.70 -1.25
CA ASP A 422 -7.00 25.60 -0.41
C ASP A 422 -5.62 25.10 -0.84
N TRP A 423 -4.59 25.90 -0.51
CA TRP A 423 -3.20 25.60 -0.86
C TRP A 423 -2.65 24.28 -0.29
N ASP A 424 -3.38 23.60 0.60
CA ASP A 424 -2.96 22.33 1.19
C ASP A 424 -3.77 21.12 0.68
N GLN A 425 -4.84 21.31 -0.10
CA GLN A 425 -5.72 20.22 -0.61
C GLN A 425 -5.64 20.00 -2.13
N GLY A 426 -4.60 20.51 -2.80
CA GLY A 426 -4.45 20.43 -4.27
C GLY A 426 -3.48 19.36 -4.78
N ILE A 427 -3.18 19.43 -6.08
CA ILE A 427 -2.07 18.72 -6.73
C ILE A 427 -0.90 19.69 -6.89
N THR A 428 0.29 19.30 -6.46
CA THR A 428 1.52 20.10 -6.58
C THR A 428 2.58 19.34 -7.38
N LEU A 429 3.03 19.91 -8.50
CA LEU A 429 4.09 19.38 -9.35
C LEU A 429 5.34 20.24 -9.17
N LYS A 430 6.34 19.74 -8.42
CA LYS A 430 7.63 20.43 -8.27
C LYS A 430 8.54 20.19 -9.48
N ARG A 431 9.23 21.23 -9.96
CA ARG A 431 10.31 21.11 -10.96
C ARG A 431 11.40 20.19 -10.39
N GLY A 432 11.62 19.05 -11.06
CA GLY A 432 12.34 17.90 -10.48
C GLY A 432 11.48 16.63 -10.34
N GLY A 433 10.16 16.72 -10.57
CA GLY A 433 9.27 15.58 -10.79
C GLY A 433 8.72 14.91 -9.52
N ASN A 434 8.66 15.62 -8.40
CA ASN A 434 7.90 15.17 -7.23
C ASN A 434 6.45 15.66 -7.33
N VAL A 435 5.49 14.75 -7.15
CA VAL A 435 4.05 15.02 -7.19
C VAL A 435 3.47 14.89 -5.77
N GLY A 436 2.88 15.97 -5.28
CA GLY A 436 2.07 15.99 -4.06
C GLY A 436 0.58 15.97 -4.39
N ILE A 437 -0.20 15.20 -3.65
CA ILE A 437 -1.67 15.21 -3.67
C ILE A 437 -2.13 15.42 -2.22
N GLY A 438 -2.86 16.50 -1.94
CA GLY A 438 -3.18 16.92 -0.57
C GLY A 438 -1.97 17.49 0.19
N THR A 439 -0.90 17.88 -0.51
CA THR A 439 0.30 18.49 0.12
C THR A 439 1.15 19.28 -0.88
N LYS A 440 1.46 20.53 -0.51
CA LYS A 440 2.42 21.39 -1.24
C LYS A 440 3.90 21.00 -1.05
N ASN A 441 4.17 20.09 -0.11
CA ASN A 441 5.53 19.63 0.24
C ASN A 441 5.67 18.10 0.09
N PRO A 442 5.69 17.57 -1.15
CA PRO A 442 5.95 16.16 -1.40
C PRO A 442 7.36 15.76 -0.96
N GLN A 443 7.46 14.82 -0.01
CA GLN A 443 8.72 14.30 0.54
C GLN A 443 9.30 13.15 -0.31
N ALA A 444 8.53 12.64 -1.27
CA ALA A 444 8.90 11.56 -2.19
C ALA A 444 8.43 11.90 -3.62
N LYS A 445 8.74 11.02 -4.59
CA LYS A 445 8.32 11.18 -6.00
C LYS A 445 6.79 11.23 -6.16
N LEU A 446 6.07 10.47 -5.35
CA LEU A 446 4.63 10.59 -5.15
C LEU A 446 4.37 10.65 -3.64
N HIS A 447 3.73 11.72 -3.18
CA HIS A 447 3.29 11.88 -1.79
C HIS A 447 1.79 12.18 -1.79
N VAL A 448 0.98 11.22 -1.34
CA VAL A 448 -0.45 11.42 -1.08
C VAL A 448 -0.63 11.63 0.42
N ASN A 449 -1.10 12.82 0.81
CA ASN A 449 -1.45 13.14 2.18
C ASN A 449 -2.98 13.00 2.33
N GLY A 450 -3.43 11.77 2.52
CA GLY A 450 -4.84 11.38 2.51
C GLY A 450 -5.00 9.94 2.05
N ASN A 451 -6.23 9.55 1.70
CA ASN A 451 -6.52 8.20 1.20
C ASN A 451 -6.19 8.08 -0.30
N ALA A 452 -5.49 7.02 -0.68
CA ALA A 452 -5.30 6.62 -2.07
C ALA A 452 -6.14 5.37 -2.38
N VAL A 453 -7.00 5.44 -3.40
CA VAL A 453 -7.78 4.30 -3.90
C VAL A 453 -7.26 3.90 -5.27
N ILE A 454 -6.89 2.64 -5.44
CA ILE A 454 -6.36 2.07 -6.68
C ILE A 454 -7.19 0.83 -7.00
N ASN A 455 -7.92 0.84 -8.12
CA ASN A 455 -8.91 -0.19 -8.44
C ASN A 455 -8.28 -1.49 -8.98
N ASP A 456 -7.18 -1.38 -9.72
CA ASP A 456 -6.49 -2.48 -10.37
C ASP A 456 -5.30 -2.99 -9.54
N LYS A 457 -4.07 -2.89 -10.08
CA LYS A 457 -2.87 -3.51 -9.53
C LYS A 457 -1.81 -2.48 -9.18
N VAL A 458 -1.27 -2.58 -7.97
CA VAL A 458 -0.12 -1.80 -7.50
C VAL A 458 1.14 -2.66 -7.66
N GLY A 459 2.03 -2.25 -8.55
CA GLY A 459 3.37 -2.83 -8.69
C GLY A 459 4.42 -2.01 -7.94
N ILE A 460 5.22 -2.68 -7.10
CA ILE A 460 6.40 -2.11 -6.44
C ILE A 460 7.59 -2.98 -6.86
N GLY A 461 8.61 -2.38 -7.49
CA GLY A 461 9.75 -3.13 -8.05
C GLY A 461 9.44 -3.95 -9.31
N THR A 462 8.26 -3.78 -9.93
CA THR A 462 7.84 -4.51 -11.14
C THR A 462 6.97 -3.66 -12.06
N THR A 463 7.14 -3.84 -13.38
CA THR A 463 6.29 -3.22 -14.41
C THR A 463 5.08 -4.08 -14.80
N ASN A 464 5.08 -5.36 -14.43
CA ASN A 464 4.04 -6.34 -14.79
C ASN A 464 3.44 -6.98 -13.52
N PRO A 465 2.63 -6.26 -12.73
CA PRO A 465 2.04 -6.81 -11.51
C PRO A 465 1.08 -7.97 -11.83
N THR A 466 1.29 -9.12 -11.18
CA THR A 466 0.46 -10.33 -11.35
C THR A 466 -0.75 -10.30 -10.42
N ALA A 467 -0.62 -9.76 -9.21
CA ALA A 467 -1.68 -9.59 -8.21
C ALA A 467 -2.09 -8.11 -8.00
N LYS A 468 -3.17 -7.88 -7.23
CA LYS A 468 -3.66 -6.51 -6.88
C LYS A 468 -2.63 -5.67 -6.12
N LEU A 469 -1.79 -6.31 -5.32
CA LEU A 469 -0.56 -5.74 -4.78
C LEU A 469 0.56 -6.73 -5.10
N HIS A 470 1.56 -6.31 -5.87
CA HIS A 470 2.73 -7.11 -6.21
C HIS A 470 3.99 -6.33 -5.87
N VAL A 471 4.71 -6.80 -4.85
CA VAL A 471 6.03 -6.30 -4.47
C VAL A 471 7.05 -7.33 -4.94
N ASN A 472 7.98 -6.91 -5.80
CA ASN A 472 8.99 -7.77 -6.40
C ASN A 472 10.39 -7.23 -6.07
N ASP A 473 11.28 -8.11 -5.60
CA ASP A 473 12.68 -7.81 -5.26
C ASP A 473 12.88 -6.59 -4.32
N GLY A 474 11.92 -6.32 -3.43
CA GLY A 474 11.97 -5.19 -2.50
C GLY A 474 11.13 -5.38 -1.23
N ASP A 475 11.42 -4.56 -0.22
CA ASP A 475 10.79 -4.65 1.11
C ASP A 475 9.41 -3.99 1.17
N ALA A 476 8.46 -4.65 1.83
CA ALA A 476 7.15 -4.10 2.18
C ALA A 476 7.07 -3.82 3.69
N VAL A 477 7.52 -2.64 4.12
CA VAL A 477 7.47 -2.24 5.54
C VAL A 477 6.11 -1.62 5.87
N ILE A 478 5.31 -2.32 6.69
CA ILE A 478 4.00 -1.84 7.16
C ILE A 478 4.06 -1.70 8.69
N SER A 479 3.98 -0.46 9.18
CA SER A 479 4.02 -0.14 10.62
C SER A 479 2.69 -0.36 11.34
N GLY A 480 1.59 -0.33 10.60
CA GLY A 480 0.22 -0.54 11.09
C GLY A 480 -0.18 -2.02 11.16
N LYS A 481 -1.47 -2.29 10.97
CA LYS A 481 -2.02 -3.66 10.88
C LYS A 481 -2.30 -4.03 9.42
N VAL A 482 -1.95 -5.24 9.03
CA VAL A 482 -2.26 -5.84 7.73
C VAL A 482 -3.49 -6.73 7.86
N GLY A 483 -4.56 -6.40 7.15
CA GLY A 483 -5.75 -7.25 7.00
C GLY A 483 -5.72 -8.00 5.67
N ILE A 484 -5.94 -9.31 5.71
CA ILE A 484 -6.16 -10.15 4.53
C ILE A 484 -7.50 -10.85 4.75
N GLY A 485 -8.48 -10.61 3.88
CA GLY A 485 -9.87 -11.11 4.04
C GLY A 485 -10.74 -10.35 5.05
N THR A 486 -10.15 -9.49 5.90
CA THR A 486 -10.84 -8.73 6.96
C THR A 486 -10.69 -7.21 6.80
N THR A 487 -11.74 -6.46 7.14
CA THR A 487 -11.73 -4.98 7.19
C THR A 487 -11.36 -4.42 8.57
N THR A 488 -11.30 -5.26 9.61
CA THR A 488 -11.01 -4.86 11.00
C THR A 488 -9.89 -5.73 11.61
N PRO A 489 -8.62 -5.51 11.23
CA PRO A 489 -7.51 -6.32 11.74
C PRO A 489 -7.39 -6.29 13.27
N ALA A 490 -7.46 -7.46 13.91
CA ALA A 490 -7.29 -7.59 15.36
C ALA A 490 -5.81 -7.41 15.78
N ALA A 491 -4.89 -8.01 15.03
CA ALA A 491 -3.44 -8.00 15.27
C ALA A 491 -2.65 -7.30 14.13
N LYS A 492 -1.32 -7.16 14.28
CA LYS A 492 -0.43 -6.55 13.25
C LYS A 492 -0.51 -7.26 11.90
N LEU A 493 -0.83 -8.55 11.89
CA LEU A 493 -1.26 -9.30 10.72
C LEU A 493 -2.51 -10.08 11.14
N HIS A 494 -3.62 -9.90 10.41
CA HIS A 494 -4.87 -10.62 10.61
C HIS A 494 -5.31 -11.19 9.25
N VAL A 495 -5.30 -12.51 9.13
CA VAL A 495 -5.82 -13.25 7.97
C VAL A 495 -7.12 -13.91 8.41
N ASP A 496 -8.20 -13.62 7.69
CA ASP A 496 -9.57 -14.05 8.01
C ASP A 496 -10.19 -14.69 6.76
N GLY A 497 -10.39 -16.01 6.82
CA GLY A 497 -10.81 -16.83 5.68
C GLY A 497 -9.69 -17.16 4.68
N GLY A 498 -9.31 -18.44 4.62
CA GLY A 498 -8.33 -18.99 3.68
C GLY A 498 -6.94 -19.25 4.29
N ASP A 499 -6.08 -19.93 3.53
CA ASP A 499 -4.75 -20.35 3.99
C ASP A 499 -3.71 -19.21 3.88
N ALA A 500 -3.02 -18.94 4.99
CA ALA A 500 -1.85 -18.07 5.00
C ALA A 500 -0.58 -18.84 4.61
N VAL A 501 -0.39 -19.08 3.31
CA VAL A 501 0.80 -19.81 2.80
C VAL A 501 2.04 -18.92 2.82
N ILE A 502 2.97 -19.20 3.74
CA ILE A 502 4.27 -18.49 3.82
C ILE A 502 5.39 -19.42 3.32
N GLY A 503 5.97 -19.09 2.17
CA GLY A 503 7.10 -19.81 1.60
C GLY A 503 8.42 -19.46 2.28
N GLY A 504 8.71 -20.08 3.44
CA GLY A 504 9.98 -19.89 4.14
C GLY A 504 9.90 -20.12 5.65
N LYS A 505 10.91 -19.65 6.39
CA LYS A 505 10.91 -19.65 7.86
C LYS A 505 10.03 -18.50 8.38
N VAL A 506 8.99 -18.81 9.15
CA VAL A 506 8.15 -17.81 9.81
C VAL A 506 8.75 -17.46 11.18
N ALA A 507 9.06 -16.18 11.40
CA ALA A 507 9.50 -15.68 12.70
C ALA A 507 8.37 -14.90 13.39
N ILE A 508 7.53 -15.59 14.17
CA ILE A 508 6.49 -14.95 14.99
C ILE A 508 7.14 -14.40 16.28
N ARG A 509 7.86 -13.27 16.16
CA ARG A 509 8.43 -12.57 17.32
C ARG A 509 7.58 -11.36 17.66
N THR A 510 6.64 -11.53 18.60
CA THR A 510 5.97 -10.39 19.24
C THR A 510 6.90 -9.75 20.28
N THR A 511 6.60 -8.53 20.72
CA THR A 511 7.41 -7.83 21.74
C THR A 511 7.09 -8.23 23.18
N ASN A 512 6.05 -9.03 23.42
CA ASN A 512 5.74 -9.62 24.74
C ASN A 512 4.76 -10.81 24.69
N PRO A 513 5.07 -11.93 24.00
CA PRO A 513 4.23 -13.13 24.01
C PRO A 513 4.56 -14.02 25.22
N GLN A 514 3.59 -14.78 25.72
CA GLN A 514 3.83 -15.82 26.73
C GLN A 514 4.11 -17.21 26.12
N ILE A 515 3.87 -17.39 24.81
CA ILE A 515 4.03 -18.61 23.98
C ILE A 515 4.38 -18.15 22.55
N ASP A 516 5.31 -18.80 21.84
CA ASP A 516 5.84 -18.33 20.54
C ASP A 516 5.02 -18.79 19.33
N LEU A 517 4.37 -19.95 19.39
CA LEU A 517 3.39 -20.41 18.40
C LEU A 517 2.16 -20.98 19.12
N ALA A 518 1.11 -20.17 19.19
CA ALA A 518 -0.18 -20.57 19.73
C ALA A 518 -1.00 -21.37 18.70
N ILE A 519 -1.73 -22.41 19.15
CA ILE A 519 -2.56 -23.27 18.30
C ILE A 519 -3.94 -23.42 18.96
N GLY A 520 -4.95 -22.73 18.42
CA GLY A 520 -6.35 -22.83 18.82
C GLY A 520 -6.83 -21.72 19.78
N ASP A 521 -6.02 -21.33 20.75
CA ASP A 521 -6.34 -20.28 21.74
C ASP A 521 -5.07 -19.53 22.19
N ASN A 522 -5.08 -18.90 23.37
CA ASN A 522 -3.95 -18.15 23.93
C ASN A 522 -3.18 -18.88 25.05
N ASP A 523 -3.55 -20.11 25.41
CA ASP A 523 -2.96 -20.88 26.50
C ASP A 523 -2.37 -22.25 26.09
N THR A 524 -2.64 -22.64 24.83
CA THR A 524 -2.20 -23.88 24.19
C THR A 524 -1.29 -23.62 22.99
N GLY A 525 -0.12 -24.27 22.95
CA GLY A 525 0.84 -24.07 21.86
C GLY A 525 2.29 -24.50 22.16
N LEU A 526 3.21 -24.08 21.30
CA LEU A 526 4.65 -24.28 21.43
C LEU A 526 5.34 -23.04 21.99
N LYS A 527 6.13 -23.21 23.06
CA LYS A 527 6.82 -22.15 23.80
C LYS A 527 8.32 -22.43 23.86
N GLN A 528 9.15 -21.47 23.47
CA GLN A 528 10.58 -21.51 23.73
C GLN A 528 10.82 -21.10 25.20
N GLN A 529 11.37 -22.01 26.01
CA GLN A 529 11.66 -21.74 27.44
C GLN A 529 13.08 -21.20 27.67
N GLY A 530 13.95 -21.30 26.66
CA GLY A 530 15.34 -20.86 26.71
C GLY A 530 16.08 -21.17 25.41
N ASP A 531 17.39 -20.94 25.38
CA ASP A 531 18.21 -21.36 24.24
C ASP A 531 18.30 -22.90 24.18
N GLY A 532 17.94 -23.46 23.03
CA GLY A 532 17.83 -24.92 22.84
C GLY A 532 16.64 -25.62 23.51
N GLU A 533 15.73 -24.92 24.21
CA GLU A 533 14.61 -25.55 24.93
C GLU A 533 13.23 -25.24 24.32
N LEU A 534 12.48 -26.29 23.98
CA LEU A 534 11.13 -26.21 23.39
C LEU A 534 10.10 -26.91 24.30
N ALA A 535 9.01 -26.23 24.61
CA ALA A 535 7.92 -26.75 25.43
C ALA A 535 6.59 -26.83 24.65
N ILE A 536 5.77 -27.81 25.00
CA ILE A 536 4.35 -27.91 24.64
C ILE A 536 3.54 -27.51 25.87
N CYS A 537 2.70 -26.48 25.73
CA CYS A 537 1.84 -25.95 26.79
C CYS A 537 0.36 -26.19 26.48
N THR A 538 -0.45 -26.35 27.53
CA THR A 538 -1.94 -26.36 27.48
C THR A 538 -2.46 -25.71 28.76
N ASN A 539 -3.46 -24.84 28.72
CA ASN A 539 -3.95 -24.11 29.91
C ASN A 539 -2.80 -23.46 30.70
N ASN A 540 -1.84 -22.86 29.99
CA ASN A 540 -0.61 -22.25 30.53
C ASN A 540 0.31 -23.19 31.33
N ILE A 541 0.02 -24.50 31.39
CA ILE A 541 0.85 -25.50 32.06
C ILE A 541 1.71 -26.21 31.01
N GLU A 542 3.02 -26.30 31.29
CA GLU A 542 3.94 -27.09 30.50
C GLU A 542 3.63 -28.59 30.64
N ARG A 543 3.39 -29.25 29.51
CA ARG A 543 3.08 -30.69 29.45
C ARG A 543 4.26 -31.52 28.98
N VAL A 544 5.01 -31.00 28.01
CA VAL A 544 6.19 -31.64 27.43
C VAL A 544 7.31 -30.62 27.32
N ARG A 545 8.54 -30.98 27.69
CA ARG A 545 9.78 -30.23 27.41
C ARG A 545 10.69 -31.08 26.54
N PHE A 546 11.30 -30.46 25.54
CA PHE A 546 12.53 -30.89 24.90
C PHE A 546 13.63 -29.98 25.45
N ASP A 547 14.57 -30.53 26.23
CA ASP A 547 15.66 -29.74 26.80
C ASP A 547 16.82 -29.55 25.79
N LYS A 548 17.75 -28.65 26.12
CA LYS A 548 18.94 -28.35 25.32
C LYS A 548 19.91 -29.52 25.11
N ASN A 549 19.76 -30.63 25.86
CA ASN A 549 20.54 -31.85 25.73
C ASN A 549 19.83 -32.90 24.84
N GLY A 550 18.62 -32.61 24.38
CA GLY A 550 17.76 -33.53 23.63
C GLY A 550 17.07 -34.57 24.53
N ASN A 551 16.79 -34.24 25.79
CA ASN A 551 15.94 -35.04 26.67
C ASN A 551 14.49 -34.59 26.58
N VAL A 552 13.55 -35.53 26.71
CA VAL A 552 12.11 -35.26 26.73
C VAL A 552 11.58 -35.40 28.15
N GLY A 553 11.01 -34.35 28.72
CA GLY A 553 10.26 -34.40 29.98
C GLY A 553 8.76 -34.34 29.71
N ILE A 554 7.99 -35.26 30.29
CA ILE A 554 6.52 -35.19 30.33
C ILE A 554 6.11 -34.92 31.78
N GLY A 555 5.49 -33.77 32.02
CA GLY A 555 5.19 -33.27 33.36
C GLY A 555 6.40 -32.89 34.22
N TYR A 556 7.62 -32.90 33.66
CA TYR A 556 8.88 -32.62 34.38
C TYR A 556 9.81 -31.69 33.59
N THR A 557 10.51 -30.83 34.32
CA THR A 557 11.42 -29.82 33.75
C THR A 557 12.91 -30.14 33.94
N ASP A 558 13.27 -30.93 34.96
CA ASP A 558 14.66 -31.29 35.31
C ASP A 558 15.02 -32.69 34.79
N ASN A 559 15.32 -32.77 33.49
CA ASN A 559 15.44 -34.06 32.80
C ASN A 559 16.87 -34.61 32.87
N SER A 560 17.11 -35.55 33.79
CA SER A 560 18.35 -36.31 33.90
C SER A 560 18.46 -37.49 32.92
N HIS A 561 17.38 -37.83 32.22
CA HIS A 561 17.26 -38.99 31.33
C HIS A 561 16.63 -38.61 29.99
N ARG A 562 16.90 -39.39 28.93
CA ARG A 562 16.40 -39.18 27.56
C ARG A 562 14.88 -39.03 27.46
N LEU A 563 14.13 -39.76 28.29
CA LEU A 563 12.70 -39.58 28.50
C LEU A 563 12.42 -39.68 30.00
N THR A 564 11.89 -38.61 30.59
CA THR A 564 11.40 -38.57 31.97
C THR A 564 9.88 -38.39 31.93
N ILE A 565 9.13 -39.24 32.64
CA ILE A 565 7.68 -39.07 32.82
C ILE A 565 7.42 -38.93 34.31
N TYR A 566 7.10 -37.71 34.74
CA TYR A 566 6.80 -37.41 36.14
C TYR A 566 5.30 -37.47 36.41
N SER A 567 4.94 -38.05 37.54
CA SER A 567 3.59 -38.01 38.11
C SER A 567 3.64 -37.20 39.40
N ALA A 568 2.87 -36.11 39.47
CA ALA A 568 2.48 -35.56 40.75
C ALA A 568 1.43 -36.47 41.41
N ASN A 569 1.39 -36.53 42.73
CA ASN A 569 0.23 -37.03 43.50
C ASN A 569 -0.29 -38.45 43.15
N ASN A 570 0.61 -39.42 42.91
CA ASN A 570 0.28 -40.83 42.61
C ASN A 570 -0.54 -41.04 41.32
N GLU A 571 -0.41 -40.16 40.33
CA GLU A 571 -0.98 -40.34 39.00
C GLU A 571 -0.32 -41.51 38.24
N LYS A 572 -1.04 -42.08 37.26
CA LYS A 572 -0.51 -43.16 36.41
C LYS A 572 0.37 -42.56 35.32
N THR A 573 1.69 -42.79 35.39
CA THR A 573 2.70 -42.19 34.49
C THR A 573 2.60 -42.66 33.04
N LEU A 574 2.89 -43.94 32.79
CA LEU A 574 2.89 -44.54 31.45
C LEU A 574 1.75 -45.56 31.34
N ARG A 575 0.85 -45.35 30.37
CA ARG A 575 -0.20 -46.30 30.00
C ARG A 575 -0.04 -46.71 28.55
N LEU A 576 0.16 -48.00 28.31
CA LEU A 576 0.13 -48.60 26.98
C LEU A 576 -1.31 -49.10 26.71
N ILE A 577 -1.86 -48.75 25.54
CA ILE A 577 -3.24 -49.10 25.16
C ILE A 577 -3.21 -49.74 23.78
N GLY A 578 -3.76 -50.95 23.65
CA GLY A 578 -3.95 -51.62 22.37
C GLY A 578 -5.29 -51.22 21.72
N PRO A 579 -5.57 -51.64 20.48
CA PRO A 579 -6.71 -51.15 19.68
C PRO A 579 -8.09 -51.22 20.37
N ASN A 580 -8.26 -52.16 21.30
CA ASN A 580 -9.52 -52.44 21.99
C ASN A 580 -9.62 -51.81 23.40
N GLY A 581 -8.89 -50.73 23.69
CA GLY A 581 -9.04 -49.89 24.90
C GLY A 581 -8.48 -50.46 26.22
N PHE A 582 -8.35 -51.79 26.34
CA PHE A 582 -7.89 -52.50 27.55
C PHE A 582 -6.52 -53.17 27.39
N GLY A 583 -5.58 -52.55 26.65
CA GLY A 583 -4.18 -53.00 26.62
C GLY A 583 -3.89 -54.28 25.82
N VAL A 584 -4.91 -54.99 25.30
CA VAL A 584 -4.72 -56.19 24.47
C VAL A 584 -3.89 -55.85 23.22
N GLY A 585 -2.69 -56.43 23.12
CA GLY A 585 -1.73 -56.16 22.05
C GLY A 585 -0.86 -54.90 22.25
N ALA A 586 -0.95 -54.22 23.40
CA ALA A 586 -0.06 -53.11 23.74
C ALA A 586 1.33 -53.66 24.11
N GLN A 587 2.39 -53.11 23.53
CA GLN A 587 3.76 -53.58 23.70
C GLN A 587 4.72 -52.42 24.01
N LEU A 588 5.73 -52.68 24.83
CA LEU A 588 6.92 -51.85 24.96
C LEU A 588 8.09 -52.64 24.36
N ASN A 589 8.44 -52.31 23.12
CA ASN A 589 9.45 -53.04 22.35
C ASN A 589 10.80 -52.32 22.45
N PHE A 590 11.84 -53.04 22.89
CA PHE A 590 13.19 -52.48 23.12
C PHE A 590 14.16 -52.73 21.95
N GLY A 591 13.89 -53.73 21.09
CA GLY A 591 14.23 -53.72 19.67
C GLY A 591 15.70 -53.85 19.22
N ASP A 592 16.69 -53.89 20.13
CA ASP A 592 18.12 -53.84 19.77
C ASP A 592 18.83 -55.21 19.67
N GLY A 593 18.15 -56.29 20.05
CA GLY A 593 18.67 -57.66 20.04
C GLY A 593 19.52 -58.04 21.26
N ASN A 594 19.65 -57.13 22.25
CA ASN A 594 20.44 -57.31 23.47
C ASN A 594 19.54 -57.42 24.72
N GLU A 595 20.07 -57.07 25.89
CA GLU A 595 19.39 -57.13 27.18
C GLU A 595 18.52 -55.89 27.45
N VAL A 596 17.31 -56.09 27.99
CA VAL A 596 16.48 -55.01 28.50
C VAL A 596 16.78 -54.77 29.99
N TYR A 597 17.33 -53.59 30.30
CA TYR A 597 17.61 -53.18 31.68
C TYR A 597 16.38 -52.55 32.34
N LEU A 598 15.72 -53.32 33.22
CA LEU A 598 14.67 -52.82 34.12
C LEU A 598 15.18 -52.85 35.56
N THR A 599 15.73 -51.74 36.04
CA THR A 599 16.41 -51.65 37.34
C THR A 599 15.88 -50.49 38.19
N GLU A 600 15.74 -50.73 39.48
CA GLU A 600 15.43 -49.72 40.50
C GLU A 600 16.62 -49.61 41.46
N ASN A 601 17.24 -48.43 41.50
CA ASN A 601 18.59 -48.28 42.07
C ASN A 601 18.62 -47.99 43.58
N GLN A 602 17.48 -47.76 44.25
CA GLN A 602 17.43 -47.47 45.69
C GLN A 602 16.61 -48.48 46.50
N ASP A 603 15.42 -48.85 46.05
CA ASP A 603 14.43 -49.61 46.83
C ASP A 603 14.54 -51.14 46.62
N LYS A 604 15.35 -51.56 45.63
CA LYS A 604 15.82 -52.93 45.34
C LYS A 604 14.73 -53.95 44.97
N LYS A 605 13.56 -53.52 44.50
CA LYS A 605 12.45 -54.42 44.15
C LYS A 605 11.75 -54.00 42.86
N LEU A 606 12.12 -54.66 41.75
CA LEU A 606 11.28 -54.69 40.56
C LEU A 606 9.96 -55.43 40.87
N LEU A 607 8.90 -54.69 41.18
CA LEU A 607 7.56 -55.23 41.37
C LEU A 607 6.79 -55.22 40.05
N ILE A 608 6.55 -56.40 39.49
CA ILE A 608 5.63 -56.59 38.37
C ILE A 608 4.29 -57.06 38.94
N HIS A 609 3.26 -56.22 38.84
CA HIS A 609 1.89 -56.58 39.24
C HIS A 609 1.08 -56.99 38.01
N ALA A 610 0.47 -58.18 38.07
CA ALA A 610 -0.43 -58.68 37.04
C ALA A 610 -1.61 -59.39 37.70
N ASP A 611 -2.84 -59.11 37.25
CA ASP A 611 -4.07 -59.66 37.84
C ASP A 611 -4.18 -61.19 37.66
N THR A 612 -3.48 -61.76 36.67
CA THR A 612 -3.60 -63.18 36.28
C THR A 612 -2.26 -63.90 36.17
N GLN A 613 -1.35 -63.46 35.29
CA GLN A 613 -0.10 -64.15 35.00
C GLN A 613 1.02 -63.21 34.54
N ILE A 614 2.26 -63.60 34.79
CA ILE A 614 3.47 -63.03 34.18
C ILE A 614 4.09 -64.12 33.31
N ASN A 615 4.09 -63.91 31.99
CA ASN A 615 4.68 -64.85 31.04
C ASN A 615 6.09 -64.40 30.68
N LEU A 616 7.09 -65.24 30.99
CA LEU A 616 8.48 -65.04 30.59
C LEU A 616 8.81 -66.00 29.45
N ASP A 617 8.53 -65.58 28.21
CA ASP A 617 8.79 -66.39 27.01
C ASP A 617 10.28 -66.31 26.61
N SER A 618 11.11 -67.02 27.35
CA SER A 618 12.55 -67.15 27.14
C SER A 618 12.95 -68.63 27.14
N PRO A 619 13.95 -69.06 26.35
CA PRO A 619 14.51 -70.40 26.46
C PRO A 619 15.07 -70.70 27.86
N SER A 620 15.49 -69.67 28.61
CA SER A 620 16.00 -69.79 29.98
C SER A 620 15.69 -68.55 30.84
N VAL A 621 15.29 -68.77 32.09
CA VAL A 621 15.10 -67.72 33.11
C VAL A 621 16.22 -67.83 34.15
N GLY A 622 17.04 -66.78 34.28
CA GLY A 622 18.07 -66.65 35.30
C GLY A 622 17.60 -65.80 36.48
N ILE A 623 17.78 -66.29 37.70
CA ILE A 623 17.57 -65.53 38.95
C ILE A 623 18.92 -65.51 39.68
N GLY A 624 19.56 -64.34 39.81
CA GLY A 624 20.91 -64.23 40.39
C GLY A 624 22.05 -64.65 39.44
N THR A 625 21.80 -64.74 38.13
CA THR A 625 22.80 -65.06 37.11
C THR A 625 22.38 -64.52 35.73
N THR A 626 23.34 -64.02 34.97
CA THR A 626 23.16 -63.59 33.57
C THR A 626 23.41 -64.71 32.55
N ASN A 627 23.92 -65.86 32.98
CA ASN A 627 24.20 -67.01 32.10
C ASN A 627 23.50 -68.29 32.61
N PRO A 628 22.16 -68.39 32.48
CA PRO A 628 21.39 -69.54 32.96
C PRO A 628 21.70 -70.82 32.16
N GLN A 629 22.18 -71.87 32.85
CA GLN A 629 22.56 -73.16 32.25
C GLN A 629 21.37 -74.14 32.09
N ALA A 630 20.16 -73.71 32.46
CA ALA A 630 18.93 -74.48 32.40
C ALA A 630 17.73 -73.55 32.21
N LYS A 631 16.57 -74.10 31.82
CA LYS A 631 15.32 -73.35 31.59
C LYS A 631 14.91 -72.45 32.76
N LEU A 632 15.23 -72.87 33.99
CA LEU A 632 15.18 -72.04 35.19
C LEU A 632 16.49 -72.28 35.95
N HIS A 633 17.29 -71.23 36.16
CA HIS A 633 18.53 -71.28 36.94
C HIS A 633 18.48 -70.24 38.06
N VAL A 634 18.30 -70.70 39.29
CA VAL A 634 18.42 -69.86 40.50
C VAL A 634 19.83 -70.03 41.06
N ASN A 635 20.57 -68.93 41.14
CA ASN A 635 21.96 -68.90 41.59
C ASN A 635 22.12 -67.96 42.79
N GLY A 636 22.93 -68.36 43.79
CA GLY A 636 23.21 -67.54 44.97
C GLY A 636 22.09 -67.44 46.02
N GLY A 637 21.02 -68.25 45.93
CA GLY A 637 19.91 -68.22 46.89
C GLY A 637 18.93 -69.39 46.75
N ASN A 638 17.88 -69.39 47.57
CA ASN A 638 16.85 -70.42 47.59
C ASN A 638 15.67 -70.07 46.66
N ALA A 639 15.14 -71.07 45.96
CA ALA A 639 13.81 -70.98 45.32
C ALA A 639 12.73 -71.32 46.35
N VAL A 640 11.95 -70.32 46.81
CA VAL A 640 10.83 -70.53 47.74
C VAL A 640 9.54 -70.53 46.94
N ILE A 641 8.84 -71.67 46.92
CA ILE A 641 7.54 -71.85 46.26
C ILE A 641 6.53 -72.25 47.34
N SER A 642 5.46 -71.46 47.47
CA SER A 642 4.43 -71.65 48.51
C SER A 642 3.29 -72.60 48.11
N GLY A 643 3.28 -73.05 46.86
CA GLY A 643 2.33 -74.02 46.31
C GLY A 643 3.01 -75.29 45.81
N ASN A 644 2.23 -76.16 45.17
CA ASN A 644 2.72 -77.43 44.64
C ASN A 644 3.69 -77.23 43.46
N VAL A 645 4.77 -78.01 43.43
CA VAL A 645 5.78 -78.03 42.36
C VAL A 645 5.56 -79.25 41.48
N GLY A 646 5.36 -79.03 40.18
CA GLY A 646 5.27 -80.09 39.18
C GLY A 646 6.56 -80.22 38.38
N ILE A 647 7.17 -81.41 38.37
CA ILE A 647 8.30 -81.74 37.50
C ILE A 647 7.81 -82.76 36.46
N GLY A 648 7.56 -82.30 35.24
CA GLY A 648 6.97 -83.13 34.17
C GLY A 648 5.44 -83.22 34.22
N THR A 649 4.78 -82.51 35.15
CA THR A 649 3.32 -82.40 35.27
C THR A 649 2.89 -80.93 35.35
N THR A 650 1.68 -80.62 34.91
CA THR A 650 1.07 -79.27 34.97
C THR A 650 -0.01 -79.12 36.04
N THR A 651 -0.44 -80.21 36.70
CA THR A 651 -1.56 -80.21 37.66
C THR A 651 -1.21 -80.88 39.01
N PRO A 652 -0.03 -80.64 39.61
CA PRO A 652 0.45 -81.38 40.77
C PRO A 652 -0.55 -81.33 41.96
N LYS A 653 -1.02 -82.51 42.41
CA LYS A 653 -1.93 -82.65 43.56
C LYS A 653 -1.21 -82.73 44.91
N ILE A 654 0.08 -83.09 44.89
CA ILE A 654 0.98 -83.17 46.05
C ILE A 654 2.08 -82.10 45.97
N HIS A 655 2.73 -81.81 47.11
CA HIS A 655 3.70 -80.71 47.24
C HIS A 655 4.85 -80.76 46.23
N LEU A 656 5.40 -81.94 45.95
CA LEU A 656 6.33 -82.17 44.83
C LEU A 656 5.89 -83.41 44.04
N ALA A 657 5.26 -83.20 42.89
CA ALA A 657 4.85 -84.26 41.97
C ALA A 657 5.87 -84.42 40.82
N ILE A 658 6.15 -85.67 40.45
CA ILE A 658 7.22 -86.03 39.52
C ILE A 658 6.67 -87.01 38.47
N GLY A 659 6.66 -86.59 37.20
CA GLY A 659 6.25 -87.40 36.05
C GLY A 659 4.74 -87.51 35.83
N ASP A 660 3.95 -87.59 36.89
CA ASP A 660 2.49 -87.50 36.90
C ASP A 660 2.03 -86.45 37.93
N ASP A 661 0.73 -86.37 38.24
CA ASP A 661 0.21 -85.41 39.21
C ASP A 661 0.05 -85.91 40.66
N ASP A 662 0.34 -87.18 40.95
CA ASP A 662 0.05 -87.81 42.24
C ASP A 662 1.11 -88.81 42.79
N THR A 663 2.26 -88.89 42.11
CA THR A 663 3.48 -89.59 42.49
C THR A 663 4.59 -88.60 42.83
N GLY A 664 5.26 -88.81 43.97
CA GLY A 664 6.36 -87.94 44.42
C GLY A 664 6.45 -87.82 45.94
N LEU A 665 6.81 -86.62 46.40
CA LEU A 665 7.05 -86.34 47.82
C LEU A 665 5.99 -85.38 48.37
N GLN A 666 5.45 -85.73 49.53
CA GLN A 666 4.51 -84.90 50.26
C GLN A 666 4.93 -84.76 51.72
N GLN A 667 5.12 -83.52 52.16
CA GLN A 667 5.14 -83.19 53.58
C GLN A 667 3.74 -83.38 54.18
N GLN A 668 3.64 -84.18 55.25
CA GLN A 668 2.38 -84.58 55.90
C GLN A 668 2.30 -84.02 57.33
N GLY A 669 2.55 -82.71 57.47
CA GLY A 669 2.75 -82.01 58.74
C GLY A 669 4.22 -81.72 59.04
N ASP A 670 4.48 -81.09 60.19
CA ASP A 670 5.86 -80.78 60.60
C ASP A 670 6.66 -82.07 60.88
N GLY A 671 7.89 -82.12 60.40
CA GLY A 671 8.78 -83.28 60.52
C GLY A 671 8.35 -84.58 59.83
N VAL A 672 7.24 -84.61 59.08
CA VAL A 672 6.75 -85.83 58.39
C VAL A 672 6.96 -85.74 56.88
N LEU A 673 7.80 -86.63 56.34
CA LEU A 673 8.01 -86.79 54.90
C LEU A 673 7.44 -88.12 54.42
N ALA A 674 6.65 -88.10 53.35
CA ALA A 674 6.02 -89.28 52.79
C ALA A 674 6.20 -89.36 51.27
N ILE A 675 6.31 -90.61 50.78
CA ILE A 675 6.38 -90.97 49.36
C ILE A 675 4.99 -91.43 48.93
N TYR A 676 4.47 -90.78 47.89
CA TYR A 676 3.17 -91.05 47.30
C TYR A 676 3.31 -91.66 45.92
N THR A 677 2.38 -92.55 45.55
CA THR A 677 2.13 -93.00 44.17
C THR A 677 0.64 -93.26 43.99
N ASN A 678 0.04 -92.82 42.87
CA ASN A 678 -1.40 -92.94 42.63
C ASN A 678 -2.20 -92.34 43.82
N ASN A 679 -1.81 -91.13 44.24
CA ASN A 679 -2.37 -90.36 45.36
C ASN A 679 -2.44 -91.12 46.70
N THR A 680 -1.61 -92.16 46.88
CA THR A 680 -1.63 -93.05 48.04
C THR A 680 -0.27 -93.05 48.74
N GLU A 681 -0.26 -92.81 50.05
CA GLU A 681 0.95 -92.92 50.87
C GLU A 681 1.49 -94.36 50.83
N ARG A 682 2.72 -94.55 50.38
CA ARG A 682 3.38 -95.87 50.33
C ARG A 682 4.40 -96.04 51.44
N VAL A 683 5.20 -95.01 51.65
CA VAL A 683 6.28 -94.97 52.63
C VAL A 683 6.24 -93.63 53.36
N ARG A 684 6.47 -93.67 54.67
CA ARG A 684 6.49 -92.50 55.55
C ARG A 684 7.75 -92.52 56.41
N VAL A 685 8.35 -91.37 56.65
CA VAL A 685 9.19 -91.10 57.81
C VAL A 685 8.42 -90.13 58.70
N ASN A 686 8.08 -90.55 59.92
CA ASN A 686 7.40 -89.67 60.87
C ASN A 686 8.39 -88.75 61.61
N ALA A 687 7.86 -87.75 62.34
CA ALA A 687 8.68 -86.79 63.10
C ALA A 687 9.57 -87.41 64.19
N SER A 688 9.38 -88.69 64.55
CA SER A 688 10.24 -89.46 65.47
C SER A 688 11.32 -90.29 64.75
N GLY A 689 11.44 -90.16 63.43
CA GLY A 689 12.39 -90.90 62.60
C GLY A 689 12.07 -92.39 62.50
N ASN A 690 10.79 -92.78 62.54
CA ASN A 690 10.34 -94.14 62.29
C ASN A 690 9.82 -94.27 60.85
N VAL A 691 10.20 -95.35 60.17
CA VAL A 691 9.78 -95.65 58.80
C VAL A 691 8.53 -96.53 58.80
N GLY A 692 7.45 -96.06 58.18
CA GLY A 692 6.25 -96.84 57.89
C GLY A 692 6.19 -97.26 56.43
N ILE A 693 5.87 -98.51 56.14
CA ILE A 693 5.54 -99.00 54.79
C ILE A 693 4.14 -99.62 54.83
N GLY A 694 3.21 -99.04 54.08
CA GLY A 694 1.78 -99.39 54.15
C GLY A 694 1.08 -99.00 55.47
N THR A 695 1.69 -98.12 56.27
CA THR A 695 1.13 -97.59 57.51
C THR A 695 1.58 -96.16 57.78
N ASN A 696 0.66 -95.33 58.25
CA ASN A 696 0.89 -93.94 58.62
C ASN A 696 1.29 -93.75 60.11
N ASP A 697 1.24 -94.83 60.90
CA ASP A 697 1.53 -94.85 62.34
C ASP A 697 2.59 -95.93 62.69
N PRO A 698 3.88 -95.72 62.32
CA PRO A 698 4.95 -96.67 62.57
C PRO A 698 5.35 -96.74 64.04
N LYS A 699 5.01 -97.86 64.71
CA LYS A 699 5.29 -98.12 66.14
C LYS A 699 6.71 -98.60 66.43
N ALA A 700 7.52 -98.85 65.40
CA ALA A 700 8.91 -99.26 65.49
C ALA A 700 9.74 -98.52 64.43
N LYS A 701 11.07 -98.63 64.49
CA LYS A 701 11.99 -97.96 63.54
C LYS A 701 11.72 -98.32 62.08
N LEU A 702 11.29 -99.55 61.82
CA LEU A 702 10.66 -99.97 60.58
C LEU A 702 9.36 -100.73 60.91
N HIS A 703 8.22 -100.24 60.44
CA HIS A 703 6.91 -100.91 60.57
C HIS A 703 6.34 -101.17 59.17
N VAL A 704 6.22 -102.44 58.78
CA VAL A 704 5.66 -102.86 57.49
C VAL A 704 4.31 -103.53 57.71
N THR A 705 3.24 -102.95 57.18
CA THR A 705 1.92 -103.59 57.16
C THR A 705 1.79 -104.45 55.91
N GLY A 706 2.35 -105.66 55.96
CA GLY A 706 2.35 -106.59 54.83
C GLY A 706 3.29 -107.78 55.04
N ARG A 707 3.49 -108.58 53.98
CA ARG A 707 4.53 -109.62 53.96
C ARG A 707 5.86 -108.99 53.58
N ILE A 708 6.90 -109.27 54.36
CA ILE A 708 8.28 -108.99 53.98
C ILE A 708 8.82 -110.24 53.25
N ARG A 709 9.36 -110.05 52.05
CA ARG A 709 10.14 -111.07 51.34
C ARG A 709 11.62 -110.74 51.51
N LEU A 710 12.39 -111.73 51.92
CA LEU A 710 13.86 -111.69 51.95
C LEU A 710 14.31 -112.79 50.99
N ASP A 711 15.04 -112.44 49.94
CA ASP A 711 15.48 -113.39 48.91
C ASP A 711 16.74 -114.17 49.32
N ASP A 712 17.53 -113.62 50.23
CA ASP A 712 18.66 -114.29 50.86
C ASP A 712 18.66 -113.95 52.36
N VAL A 713 18.76 -114.98 53.21
CA VAL A 713 18.89 -114.85 54.67
C VAL A 713 20.06 -115.74 55.06
N PRO A 714 21.25 -115.19 55.33
CA PRO A 714 22.44 -115.98 55.61
C PRO A 714 22.23 -116.93 56.78
N VAL A 715 22.63 -118.20 56.60
CA VAL A 715 22.72 -119.14 57.72
C VAL A 715 23.96 -118.75 58.53
N TRP A 716 23.73 -118.29 59.76
CA TRP A 716 24.74 -117.68 60.65
C TRP A 716 25.98 -118.57 60.89
N ASP A 717 27.18 -118.05 60.58
CA ASP A 717 28.48 -118.72 60.83
C ASP A 717 29.52 -117.93 61.66
N GLY A 718 29.33 -116.63 61.96
CA GLY A 718 30.35 -115.78 62.63
C GLY A 718 29.85 -114.64 63.54
N SER A 719 30.72 -114.15 64.44
CA SER A 719 30.32 -113.43 65.67
C SER A 719 30.19 -111.90 65.58
N ALA A 720 29.45 -111.34 64.61
CA ALA A 720 29.20 -109.88 64.56
C ALA A 720 27.74 -109.53 64.18
N ALA A 721 27.11 -108.68 64.99
CA ALA A 721 25.93 -107.85 64.75
C ALA A 721 24.87 -108.35 63.72
N TYR A 722 24.04 -109.30 64.16
CA TYR A 722 22.66 -109.60 63.72
C TYR A 722 22.18 -109.16 62.32
N ASP A 723 22.32 -110.06 61.34
CA ASP A 723 21.31 -110.24 60.30
C ASP A 723 20.31 -111.33 60.73
N VAL A 724 19.00 -111.01 60.70
CA VAL A 724 17.80 -111.83 61.03
C VAL A 724 18.04 -113.15 61.78
N THR A 725 18.29 -113.08 63.10
CA THR A 725 18.54 -114.27 63.93
C THR A 725 17.32 -114.87 64.62
N TRP A 726 17.33 -116.19 64.80
CA TRP A 726 16.35 -116.96 65.58
C TRP A 726 16.91 -117.25 66.97
N GLY A 727 16.55 -116.43 67.98
CA GLY A 727 17.14 -116.50 69.33
C GLY A 727 16.10 -116.63 70.45
N HIS A 728 16.29 -117.61 71.32
CA HIS A 728 15.51 -117.80 72.56
C HIS A 728 16.42 -117.54 73.77
N GLY A 729 16.26 -116.42 74.49
CA GLY A 729 16.96 -116.24 75.77
C GLY A 729 16.95 -114.82 76.38
N VAL A 730 16.18 -114.65 77.46
CA VAL A 730 16.39 -113.72 78.60
C VAL A 730 16.91 -112.29 78.35
N GLY A 731 15.98 -111.33 78.26
CA GLY A 731 16.24 -109.88 78.30
C GLY A 731 15.03 -109.11 77.80
N ASP A 732 14.71 -107.96 78.40
CA ASP A 732 13.45 -107.23 78.18
C ASP A 732 13.45 -106.44 76.85
N ASP A 733 13.05 -107.08 75.75
CA ASP A 733 12.17 -106.54 74.69
C ASP A 733 12.05 -107.54 73.52
N ARG A 734 10.82 -107.92 73.14
CA ARG A 734 10.53 -109.09 72.26
C ARG A 734 9.87 -108.73 70.94
N TYR A 735 10.50 -109.10 69.81
CA TYR A 735 9.81 -109.39 68.54
C TYR A 735 10.39 -110.66 67.88
N ASN A 736 9.52 -111.47 67.23
CA ASN A 736 9.74 -112.91 66.98
C ASN A 736 9.88 -113.31 65.49
N VAL A 737 10.42 -114.51 65.24
CA VAL A 737 10.28 -115.30 63.99
C VAL A 737 9.65 -116.69 64.30
N ILE A 738 9.50 -117.63 63.36
CA ILE A 738 8.29 -118.49 63.22
C ILE A 738 8.56 -120.01 63.02
N CYS A 739 8.46 -120.88 64.06
CA CYS A 739 7.75 -122.19 63.99
C CYS A 739 7.82 -123.10 65.26
N ARG A 740 6.84 -124.02 65.41
CA ARG A 740 6.66 -124.99 66.52
C ARG A 740 5.96 -126.28 66.03
N GLU A 741 6.42 -127.47 66.42
CA GLU A 741 5.69 -128.74 66.20
C GLU A 741 4.58 -128.95 67.26
N GLY A 742 3.37 -129.33 66.84
CA GLY A 742 2.21 -129.53 67.75
C GLY A 742 1.53 -130.89 67.57
N SER A 743 1.28 -131.60 68.68
CA SER A 743 0.73 -132.98 68.67
C SER A 743 -0.57 -133.14 69.50
N SER A 744 -1.41 -132.09 69.58
CA SER A 744 -2.75 -132.21 70.17
C SER A 744 -3.69 -133.03 69.27
N GLU A 745 -4.65 -133.73 69.88
CA GLU A 745 -5.75 -134.41 69.19
C GLU A 745 -6.52 -133.47 68.24
N ARG A 746 -6.67 -132.19 68.60
CA ARG A 746 -7.27 -131.14 67.75
C ARG A 746 -6.62 -130.98 66.36
N TYR A 747 -5.44 -131.57 66.16
CA TYR A 747 -4.65 -131.48 64.93
C TYR A 747 -4.49 -132.87 64.25
N LYS A 748 -5.28 -133.88 64.63
CA LYS A 748 -5.18 -135.26 64.11
C LYS A 748 -6.56 -135.86 63.80
N GLN A 749 -6.61 -136.80 62.87
CA GLN A 749 -7.81 -137.55 62.46
C GLN A 749 -7.42 -138.99 62.08
N ASN A 750 -8.40 -139.90 61.96
CA ASN A 750 -8.21 -141.32 61.61
C ASN A 750 -7.18 -142.05 62.51
N ILE A 751 -7.32 -141.88 63.82
CA ILE A 751 -6.43 -142.48 64.82
C ILE A 751 -6.82 -143.96 64.99
N MET A 752 -5.95 -144.87 64.55
CA MET A 752 -6.14 -146.32 64.60
C MET A 752 -4.93 -147.00 65.26
N PRO A 753 -5.08 -148.21 65.85
CA PRO A 753 -3.95 -149.03 66.25
C PRO A 753 -3.00 -149.28 65.08
N LEU A 754 -1.71 -149.36 65.36
CA LEU A 754 -0.71 -149.73 64.36
C LEU A 754 -0.63 -151.26 64.28
N GLU A 755 -0.87 -151.82 63.10
CA GLU A 755 -0.69 -153.24 62.82
C GLU A 755 0.62 -153.42 62.04
N ASP A 756 1.64 -153.98 62.71
CA ASP A 756 2.93 -154.35 62.13
C ASP A 756 3.53 -155.52 62.93
N ASP A 757 4.50 -156.23 62.37
CA ASP A 757 5.23 -157.28 63.09
C ASP A 757 6.37 -156.64 63.91
N PHE A 758 5.99 -156.09 65.06
CA PHE A 758 6.89 -155.39 65.97
C PHE A 758 8.11 -156.22 66.39
N GLN A 759 8.00 -157.56 66.44
CA GLN A 759 9.09 -158.44 66.86
C GLN A 759 10.28 -158.40 65.91
N LYS A 760 10.08 -158.07 64.63
CA LYS A 760 11.17 -157.93 63.64
C LYS A 760 12.19 -156.85 64.01
N ILE A 761 11.84 -155.87 64.83
CA ILE A 761 12.81 -154.87 65.29
C ILE A 761 13.89 -155.50 66.20
N LEU A 762 13.60 -156.65 66.84
CA LEU A 762 14.58 -157.41 67.64
C LEU A 762 15.59 -158.19 66.77
N SER A 763 15.30 -158.43 65.49
CA SER A 763 16.27 -159.03 64.56
C SER A 763 17.16 -157.99 63.87
N LEU A 764 17.01 -156.70 64.17
CA LEU A 764 17.93 -155.66 63.72
C LEU A 764 19.21 -155.66 64.56
N GLU A 765 20.34 -155.60 63.88
CA GLU A 765 21.64 -155.39 64.52
C GLU A 765 22.04 -153.91 64.40
N PRO A 766 22.42 -153.23 65.50
CA PRO A 766 22.97 -151.88 65.41
C PRO A 766 24.33 -151.92 64.68
N LYS A 767 24.53 -151.02 63.72
CA LYS A 767 25.74 -150.92 62.92
C LYS A 767 26.56 -149.71 63.34
N ALA A 768 27.89 -149.87 63.37
CA ALA A 768 28.84 -148.77 63.47
C ALA A 768 29.35 -148.43 62.06
N TYR A 769 29.36 -147.16 61.68
CA TYR A 769 29.76 -146.72 60.34
C TYR A 769 30.42 -145.33 60.34
N GLN A 770 31.11 -145.02 59.24
CA GLN A 770 31.62 -143.68 58.90
C GLN A 770 30.90 -143.19 57.64
N MET A 771 30.74 -141.88 57.50
CA MET A 771 30.05 -141.30 56.33
C MET A 771 30.96 -141.30 55.09
N LYS A 772 30.37 -141.52 53.91
CA LYS A 772 31.05 -141.30 52.62
C LYS A 772 31.28 -139.80 52.41
N GLU A 773 32.32 -139.47 51.65
CA GLU A 773 32.64 -138.10 51.25
C GLU A 773 31.43 -137.44 50.55
N GLY A 774 31.16 -136.18 50.89
CA GLY A 774 29.96 -135.45 50.44
C GLY A 774 28.68 -135.70 51.23
N HIS A 775 28.61 -136.76 52.05
CA HIS A 775 27.40 -137.12 52.83
C HIS A 775 27.57 -136.99 54.37
N GLY A 776 28.73 -136.52 54.83
CA GLY A 776 28.98 -136.21 56.23
C GLY A 776 30.47 -136.18 56.56
N ASN A 777 30.80 -136.12 57.86
CA ASN A 777 32.18 -136.19 58.32
C ASN A 777 32.68 -137.66 58.24
N LYS A 778 33.66 -137.90 57.36
CA LYS A 778 34.23 -139.23 57.09
C LYS A 778 35.12 -139.77 58.20
N ASP A 779 35.70 -138.90 59.02
CA ASP A 779 36.69 -139.28 60.04
C ASP A 779 36.04 -139.70 61.38
N LYS A 780 34.74 -139.41 61.56
CA LYS A 780 34.02 -139.66 62.81
C LYS A 780 33.10 -140.90 62.72
N TRP A 781 33.34 -141.87 63.59
CA TRP A 781 32.45 -143.02 63.78
C TRP A 781 31.08 -142.62 64.32
N GLN A 782 30.04 -143.24 63.78
CA GLN A 782 28.64 -143.09 64.17
C GLN A 782 28.01 -144.48 64.38
N PHE A 783 26.86 -144.51 65.06
CA PHE A 783 26.13 -145.73 65.39
C PHE A 783 24.65 -145.54 65.04
N GLY A 784 24.04 -146.54 64.41
CA GLY A 784 22.64 -146.48 63.96
C GLY A 784 22.20 -147.78 63.30
N TYR A 785 21.18 -147.72 62.46
CA TYR A 785 20.74 -148.84 61.61
C TYR A 785 20.78 -148.41 60.13
N ILE A 786 20.69 -149.38 59.21
CA ILE A 786 20.70 -149.15 57.76
C ILE A 786 19.27 -149.20 57.22
N ALA A 787 18.85 -148.20 56.44
CA ALA A 787 17.45 -148.04 56.02
C ALA A 787 16.95 -149.22 55.16
N GLU A 788 17.84 -149.76 54.33
CA GLU A 788 17.62 -150.93 53.49
C GLU A 788 17.41 -152.21 54.30
N GLU A 789 18.08 -152.38 55.45
CA GLU A 789 17.88 -153.54 56.34
C GLU A 789 16.47 -153.53 56.95
N LEU A 790 15.98 -152.33 57.34
CA LEU A 790 14.60 -152.17 57.83
C LEU A 790 13.57 -152.43 56.72
N ASP A 791 13.80 -151.94 55.49
CA ASP A 791 12.91 -152.20 54.35
C ASP A 791 12.84 -153.70 53.98
N GLN A 792 13.99 -154.40 54.01
CA GLN A 792 14.09 -155.82 53.68
C GLN A 792 13.38 -156.72 54.71
N LEU A 793 13.40 -156.37 56.00
CA LEU A 793 12.58 -157.04 57.02
C LEU A 793 11.08 -156.73 56.87
N GLY A 794 10.73 -155.70 56.09
CA GLY A 794 9.36 -155.23 55.88
C GLY A 794 8.89 -154.16 56.88
N LEU A 795 9.80 -153.59 57.69
CA LEU A 795 9.51 -152.51 58.65
C LEU A 795 9.38 -151.14 57.96
N LYS A 796 8.62 -151.10 56.85
CA LYS A 796 8.57 -149.98 55.90
C LYS A 796 8.12 -148.65 56.52
N SER A 797 7.25 -148.71 57.53
CA SER A 797 6.76 -147.53 58.27
C SER A 797 7.84 -146.77 59.05
N LEU A 798 8.98 -147.40 59.32
CA LEU A 798 10.15 -146.79 59.96
C LEU A 798 11.17 -146.22 58.95
N VAL A 799 11.01 -146.54 57.66
CA VAL A 799 11.89 -146.08 56.58
C VAL A 799 11.37 -144.75 56.02
N VAL A 800 12.28 -143.91 55.56
CA VAL A 800 12.02 -142.77 54.67
C VAL A 800 12.52 -143.17 53.30
N TYR A 801 11.69 -142.96 52.28
CA TYR A 801 12.05 -143.28 50.89
C TYR A 801 12.33 -141.99 50.11
N ASP A 802 13.29 -142.05 49.20
CA ASP A 802 13.54 -140.97 48.25
C ASP A 802 12.40 -140.82 47.23
N GLN A 803 12.47 -139.79 46.38
CA GLN A 803 11.48 -139.56 45.31
C GLN A 803 11.40 -140.70 44.28
N SER A 804 12.39 -141.60 44.25
CA SER A 804 12.43 -142.78 43.39
C SER A 804 11.93 -144.05 44.10
N GLY A 805 11.46 -143.96 45.36
CA GLY A 805 10.94 -145.07 46.14
C GLY A 805 12.01 -145.97 46.76
N ARG A 806 13.27 -145.53 46.85
CA ARG A 806 14.37 -146.29 47.48
C ARG A 806 14.52 -145.89 48.95
N PRO A 807 14.88 -146.79 49.87
CA PRO A 807 15.23 -146.42 51.24
C PRO A 807 16.34 -145.36 51.26
N ASP A 808 16.16 -144.32 52.07
CA ASP A 808 17.05 -143.15 52.14
C ASP A 808 17.35 -142.74 53.60
N GLY A 809 16.36 -142.85 54.49
CA GLY A 809 16.50 -142.49 55.90
C GLY A 809 15.69 -143.36 56.85
N ILE A 810 15.88 -143.13 58.15
CA ILE A 810 15.18 -143.86 59.22
C ILE A 810 14.47 -142.87 60.14
N GLN A 811 13.21 -143.17 60.46
CA GLN A 811 12.38 -142.40 61.36
C GLN A 811 12.70 -142.75 62.83
N TYR A 812 13.92 -142.43 63.28
CA TYR A 812 14.41 -142.73 64.64
C TYR A 812 13.43 -142.29 65.75
N LYS A 813 12.77 -141.12 65.59
CA LYS A 813 11.72 -140.63 66.51
C LYS A 813 10.50 -141.56 66.63
N LYS A 814 10.28 -142.50 65.69
CA LYS A 814 9.20 -143.50 65.72
C LYS A 814 9.65 -144.89 66.21
N MET A 815 10.95 -145.20 66.19
CA MET A 815 11.45 -146.50 66.65
C MET A 815 11.13 -146.78 68.12
N CYS A 816 11.11 -145.73 68.96
CA CYS A 816 10.68 -145.85 70.37
C CYS A 816 9.21 -146.31 70.53
N ILE A 817 8.35 -146.03 69.55
CA ILE A 817 6.95 -146.50 69.53
C ILE A 817 6.90 -148.01 69.23
N TYR A 818 7.73 -148.50 68.32
CA TYR A 818 7.83 -149.94 68.01
C TYR A 818 8.41 -150.73 69.20
N LEU A 819 9.47 -150.21 69.83
CA LEU A 819 10.06 -150.82 71.03
C LEU A 819 9.04 -150.92 72.18
N ASN A 820 8.12 -149.96 72.31
CA ASN A 820 7.05 -150.01 73.31
C ASN A 820 6.10 -151.19 73.10
N GLU A 821 5.72 -151.52 71.86
CA GLU A 821 4.89 -152.70 71.57
C GLU A 821 5.66 -154.01 71.78
N VAL A 822 6.95 -154.05 71.46
CA VAL A 822 7.83 -155.19 71.80
C VAL A 822 7.91 -155.41 73.31
N LEU A 823 8.08 -154.35 74.10
CA LEU A 823 8.11 -154.42 75.55
C LEU A 823 6.78 -154.93 76.12
N LYS A 824 5.63 -154.50 75.59
CA LYS A 824 4.32 -155.07 75.96
C LYS A 824 4.21 -156.55 75.62
N HIS A 825 4.73 -157.00 74.47
CA HIS A 825 4.73 -158.41 74.11
C HIS A 825 5.63 -159.24 75.05
N GLN A 826 6.80 -158.72 75.42
CA GLN A 826 7.69 -159.35 76.41
C GLN A 826 7.04 -159.40 77.81
N GLN A 827 6.41 -158.32 78.25
CA GLN A 827 5.67 -158.27 79.52
C GLN A 827 4.54 -159.32 79.56
N ASN A 828 3.73 -159.42 78.51
CA ASN A 828 2.71 -160.47 78.36
C ASN A 828 3.30 -161.90 78.36
N TYR A 829 4.54 -162.09 77.88
CA TYR A 829 5.22 -163.38 77.90
C TYR A 829 5.78 -163.72 79.30
N LEU A 830 6.31 -162.72 80.00
CA LEU A 830 6.74 -162.84 81.40
C LEU A 830 5.56 -163.18 82.32
N GLU A 831 4.42 -162.50 82.16
CA GLU A 831 3.20 -162.81 82.92
C GLU A 831 2.66 -164.22 82.63
N ARG A 832 2.80 -164.73 81.39
CA ARG A 832 2.47 -166.13 81.08
C ARG A 832 3.44 -167.11 81.73
N LEU A 833 4.74 -166.79 81.77
CA LEU A 833 5.75 -167.60 82.46
C LEU A 833 5.52 -167.60 83.97
N GLU A 834 5.22 -166.46 84.57
CA GLU A 834 4.90 -166.33 85.99
C GLU A 834 3.63 -167.11 86.35
N ASN A 835 2.57 -167.00 85.53
CA ASN A 835 1.38 -167.84 85.66
C ASN A 835 1.70 -169.33 85.53
N LYS A 836 2.57 -169.73 84.58
CA LYS A 836 3.01 -171.13 84.41
C LYS A 836 3.79 -171.65 85.62
N VAL A 837 4.65 -170.81 86.20
CA VAL A 837 5.42 -171.10 87.42
C VAL A 837 4.48 -171.21 88.63
N ASN A 838 3.48 -170.34 88.74
CA ASN A 838 2.44 -170.43 89.77
C ASN A 838 1.58 -171.70 89.61
N GLU A 839 1.25 -172.10 88.38
CA GLU A 839 0.52 -173.34 88.06
C GLU A 839 1.35 -174.60 88.42
N LEU A 840 2.66 -174.58 88.14
CA LEU A 840 3.61 -175.64 88.51
C LEU A 840 3.82 -175.72 90.02
N ASN A 841 3.96 -174.58 90.70
CA ASN A 841 4.06 -174.50 92.16
C ASN A 841 2.78 -175.07 92.81
N GLN A 842 1.59 -174.68 92.36
CA GLN A 842 0.33 -175.22 92.89
C GLN A 842 0.21 -176.75 92.74
N LYS A 843 0.77 -177.34 91.67
CA LYS A 843 0.83 -178.81 91.52
C LYS A 843 1.81 -179.45 92.51
N LEU A 844 2.99 -178.86 92.72
CA LEU A 844 3.96 -179.35 93.71
C LEU A 844 3.40 -179.37 95.14
N THR A 845 2.60 -178.37 95.52
CA THR A 845 2.04 -178.26 96.88
C THR A 845 0.82 -179.15 97.14
N ALA A 846 0.22 -179.75 96.10
CA ALA A 846 -1.06 -180.46 96.21
C ALA A 846 -0.94 -181.98 96.44
N GLY A 847 0.24 -182.59 96.26
CA GLY A 847 0.42 -184.03 96.42
C GLY A 847 -0.26 -184.87 95.35
N GLN A 848 -0.20 -184.42 94.09
CA GLN A 848 -0.44 -185.23 92.88
C GLN A 848 0.88 -185.44 92.13
#